data_AF-A0A1M3KEC5-F1
#
_entry.id   AF-A0A1M3KEC5-F1
#
_cell.length_a   1.000
_cell.length_b   1.000
_cell.length_c   1.000
_cell.angle_alpha   90.00
_cell.angle_beta   90.00
_cell.angle_gamma   90.00
#
_symmetry.space_group_name_H-M   'P 1'
#
loop_
_entity.id
_entity.type
_entity.pdbx_description
1 polymer ?
#
loop_
_entity_poly.entity_id
_entity_poly.type
_entity_poly.pdbx_seq_one_letter_code
_entity_poly.pdbx_strand_id
1 'polypeptide(L)'
;MQAVHFQRVTLDDAFWSPRLQLSASTALLHQWRQLETSGCITNFRLAAGLTQGLHSGWFFADSDAYKWLDAAARFSFAYTFSAVDNHMQQLILLIESAQTPDGYLYTYNQLLFPGSRWQNLQIEHELYCHGHLIEAAIAHFEATKTEPLLQVATRAADLVCETFLGKGAAFTPGHEEIEIALLRLYQLSGQAHYLEMATQFLEQRGGLGPIRFAMHMLRENARVNRRTKIREQQNSNFQREHPAQHSETILPKTNQAIIPRWSRERFLLGGLFGTYFQQHAPIRHQSEAVGHAVRFTYLQTAIAMLIHLTGDYSLIPSLVTRWKDVISKKSYISGGIGSLPISEAFGRAYELDPASAYAETCAALGSMFWNWEMTLLEPDAAYADQFEHLLYNAALVGIGQDMTRYLYNNPLQNNNGLHREPWFEIPCCPSNLARTWAALPGYIYTHKDETLWIHQFIGSSFEHRLPSGQAVGIKVESSLPWQGNVRIQVDPENPADFTLNVRIPSWCPHVSITLNGRDYPFISPAIMMNPPTASGFDPREAQYVAIQHTWQNGDVLQLDLSMPIILHIPHPRVKSCRAKVAVTRGPLLYCLEAEDNPGVDIFEIVLNPNSLKARFHADLFGGVTVLDGHSTSGQALTFIPYAWWANRADTRMTAYVGLGISDQTIEKE
;
A
#
# COMPACT_ATOMS: atom_id res chain seq x y z
N MET A 1 -17.91 -11.20 0.98
CA MET A 1 -17.81 -11.28 2.45
C MET A 1 -17.82 -9.87 3.01
N GLN A 2 -18.06 -9.69 4.31
CA GLN A 2 -18.03 -8.38 4.97
C GLN A 2 -16.83 -8.29 5.91
N ALA A 3 -16.06 -7.21 5.83
CA ALA A 3 -14.97 -6.92 6.76
C ALA A 3 -15.49 -6.65 8.17
N VAL A 4 -14.81 -7.15 9.19
CA VAL A 4 -15.01 -6.64 10.55
C VAL A 4 -14.39 -5.25 10.61
N HIS A 5 -15.22 -4.24 10.90
CA HIS A 5 -14.76 -2.86 10.94
C HIS A 5 -13.61 -2.67 11.93
N PHE A 6 -12.57 -1.92 11.56
CA PHE A 6 -11.33 -1.79 12.33
C PHE A 6 -11.56 -1.32 13.78
N GLN A 7 -12.57 -0.47 14.00
CA GLN A 7 -12.93 0.01 15.34
C GLN A 7 -13.47 -1.07 16.29
N ARG A 8 -13.87 -2.23 15.76
CA ARG A 8 -14.34 -3.35 16.58
C ARG A 8 -13.21 -4.25 17.05
N VAL A 9 -12.01 -4.09 16.48
CA VAL A 9 -10.87 -4.97 16.72
C VAL A 9 -9.81 -4.24 17.52
N THR A 10 -9.52 -4.74 18.71
CA THR A 10 -8.42 -4.25 19.55
C THR A 10 -7.18 -5.08 19.27
N LEU A 11 -6.05 -4.44 18.98
CA LEU A 11 -4.78 -5.13 18.79
C LEU A 11 -4.03 -5.28 20.12
N ASP A 12 -3.50 -6.48 20.34
CA ASP A 12 -2.60 -6.84 21.44
C ASP A 12 -1.55 -7.80 20.89
N ASP A 13 -0.67 -7.24 20.07
CA ASP A 13 0.38 -7.94 19.32
C ASP A 13 1.76 -7.42 19.72
N ALA A 14 2.72 -8.34 19.91
CA ALA A 14 4.08 -7.99 20.31
C ALA A 14 4.87 -7.27 19.20
N PHE A 15 4.51 -7.46 17.94
CA PHE A 15 5.19 -6.87 16.80
C PHE A 15 4.52 -5.57 16.33
N TRP A 16 3.21 -5.57 16.12
CA TRP A 16 2.48 -4.45 15.54
C TRP A 16 2.09 -3.37 16.56
N SER A 17 1.64 -3.73 17.77
CA SER A 17 1.15 -2.71 18.72
C SER A 17 2.19 -1.65 19.07
N PRO A 18 3.47 -1.99 19.34
CA PRO A 18 4.49 -0.97 19.58
C PRO A 18 4.71 -0.04 18.37
N ARG A 19 4.63 -0.60 17.16
CA ARG A 19 4.79 0.17 15.90
C ARG A 19 3.63 1.12 15.67
N LEU A 20 2.40 0.68 15.92
CA LEU A 20 1.21 1.51 15.80
C LEU A 20 1.21 2.64 16.83
N GLN A 21 1.62 2.35 18.06
CA GLN A 21 1.77 3.38 19.10
C GLN A 21 2.83 4.43 18.73
N LEU A 22 3.99 4.02 18.18
CA LEU A 22 5.01 4.95 17.69
C LEU A 22 4.51 5.73 16.46
N SER A 23 3.75 5.10 15.57
CA SER A 23 3.14 5.79 14.43
C SER A 23 2.18 6.89 14.89
N ALA A 24 1.28 6.58 15.82
CA ALA A 24 0.30 7.51 16.37
C ALA A 24 0.93 8.65 17.20
N SER A 25 1.99 8.38 17.96
CA SER A 25 2.61 9.37 18.86
C SER A 25 3.77 10.15 18.25
N THR A 26 4.56 9.52 17.39
CA THR A 26 5.86 10.05 16.94
C THR A 26 5.84 10.35 15.45
N ALA A 27 5.37 9.41 14.62
CA ALA A 27 5.32 9.61 13.18
C ALA A 27 4.37 10.77 12.81
N LEU A 28 3.15 10.79 13.38
CA LEU A 28 2.19 11.86 13.08
C LEU A 28 2.69 13.25 13.47
N LEU A 29 3.37 13.41 14.61
CA LEU A 29 3.95 14.69 15.01
C LEU A 29 5.13 15.09 14.11
N HIS A 30 5.95 14.13 13.72
CA HIS A 30 7.02 14.37 12.75
C HIS A 30 6.46 14.80 11.40
N GLN A 31 5.48 14.06 10.87
CA GLN A 31 4.80 14.38 9.62
C GLN A 31 4.17 15.77 9.66
N TRP A 32 3.49 16.14 10.76
CA TRP A 32 2.94 17.49 10.92
C TRP A 32 4.02 18.57 10.77
N ARG A 33 5.17 18.42 11.45
CA ARG A 33 6.30 19.35 11.31
C ARG A 33 6.80 19.44 9.86
N GLN A 34 6.83 18.31 9.14
CA GLN A 34 7.23 18.30 7.73
C GLN A 34 6.19 18.95 6.81
N LEU A 35 4.89 18.79 7.09
CA LEU A 35 3.82 19.47 6.35
C LEU A 35 3.84 20.99 6.56
N GLU A 36 4.18 21.45 7.77
CA GLU A 36 4.43 22.87 8.04
C GLU A 36 5.68 23.36 7.27
N THR A 37 6.77 22.61 7.36
CA THR A 37 8.09 22.97 6.78
C THR A 37 8.05 23.00 5.24
N SER A 38 7.32 22.07 4.62
CA SER A 38 7.11 22.02 3.16
C SER A 38 6.16 23.11 2.63
N GLY A 39 5.47 23.82 3.52
CA GLY A 39 4.46 24.82 3.18
C GLY A 39 3.09 24.25 2.83
N CYS A 40 2.88 22.94 2.94
CA CYS A 40 1.58 22.28 2.68
C CYS A 40 0.47 22.90 3.54
N ILE A 41 0.65 23.01 4.87
CA ILE A 41 -0.36 23.62 5.76
C ILE A 41 -0.50 25.13 5.50
N THR A 42 0.61 25.80 5.13
CA THR A 42 0.61 27.22 4.77
C THR A 42 -0.26 27.51 3.55
N ASN A 43 -0.34 26.60 2.57
CA ASN A 43 -1.23 26.76 1.41
C ASN A 43 -2.70 26.90 1.82
N PHE A 44 -3.16 26.15 2.83
CA PHE A 44 -4.51 26.32 3.38
C PHE A 44 -4.69 27.65 4.10
N ARG A 45 -3.68 28.11 4.85
CA ARG A 45 -3.71 29.44 5.49
C ARG A 45 -3.78 30.57 4.47
N LEU A 46 -3.08 30.44 3.35
CA LEU A 46 -3.14 31.39 2.23
C LEU A 46 -4.54 31.37 1.59
N ALA A 47 -5.09 30.19 1.30
CA ALA A 47 -6.41 30.04 0.70
C ALA A 47 -7.54 30.57 1.61
N ALA A 48 -7.37 30.46 2.93
CA ALA A 48 -8.26 31.02 3.94
C ALA A 48 -8.06 32.53 4.19
N GLY A 49 -7.07 33.17 3.55
CA GLY A 49 -6.76 34.59 3.75
C GLY A 49 -6.15 34.93 5.12
N LEU A 50 -5.63 33.94 5.84
CA LEU A 50 -5.04 34.10 7.17
C LEU A 50 -3.57 34.51 7.14
N THR A 51 -2.92 34.37 5.98
CA THR A 51 -1.54 34.82 5.74
C THR A 51 -1.37 35.26 4.28
N GLN A 52 -0.25 35.90 3.97
CA GLN A 52 0.14 36.33 2.62
C GLN A 52 1.40 35.57 2.17
N GLY A 53 1.52 35.32 0.87
CA GLY A 53 2.61 34.55 0.29
C GLY A 53 2.22 33.86 -1.01
N LEU A 54 3.06 32.92 -1.44
CA LEU A 54 2.83 32.09 -2.62
C LEU A 54 2.60 30.62 -2.24
N HIS A 55 1.88 29.91 -3.11
CA HIS A 55 1.68 28.48 -2.98
C HIS A 55 3.02 27.72 -3.09
N SER A 56 3.27 26.82 -2.13
CA SER A 56 4.47 25.97 -2.04
C SER A 56 4.16 24.53 -2.43
N GLY A 57 5.20 23.80 -2.91
CA GLY A 57 5.07 22.37 -3.23
C GLY A 57 4.40 22.06 -4.58
N TRP A 58 4.10 20.79 -4.81
CA TRP A 58 3.48 20.32 -6.04
C TRP A 58 1.98 20.62 -6.08
N PHE A 59 1.38 20.53 -7.26
CA PHE A 59 -0.05 20.75 -7.44
C PHE A 59 -0.92 19.73 -6.67
N PHE A 60 -0.37 18.61 -6.20
CA PHE A 60 -1.06 17.63 -5.35
C PHE A 60 -0.78 17.78 -3.85
N ALA A 61 -0.08 18.84 -3.42
CA ALA A 61 0.37 19.02 -2.03
C ALA A 61 -0.76 18.96 -1.00
N ASP A 62 -1.98 19.40 -1.35
CA ASP A 62 -3.16 19.31 -0.49
C ASP A 62 -3.44 17.88 -0.01
N SER A 63 -3.16 16.88 -0.86
CA SER A 63 -3.40 15.48 -0.53
C SER A 63 -2.52 14.98 0.62
N ASP A 64 -1.35 15.59 0.85
CA ASP A 64 -0.46 15.19 1.94
C ASP A 64 -1.07 15.57 3.30
N ALA A 65 -1.70 16.74 3.40
CA ALA A 65 -2.47 17.14 4.57
C ALA A 65 -3.69 16.24 4.77
N TYR A 66 -4.42 15.90 3.71
CA TYR A 66 -5.59 15.04 3.81
C TYR A 66 -5.23 13.61 4.26
N LYS A 67 -4.15 13.02 3.73
CA LYS A 67 -3.69 11.69 4.18
C LYS A 67 -3.21 11.70 5.63
N TRP A 68 -2.56 12.78 6.07
CA TRP A 68 -2.19 12.93 7.48
C TRP A 68 -3.43 13.02 8.37
N LEU A 69 -4.44 13.77 7.94
CA LEU A 69 -5.73 13.90 8.62
C LEU A 69 -6.49 12.56 8.69
N ASP A 70 -6.49 11.79 7.60
CA ASP A 70 -7.03 10.42 7.56
C ASP A 70 -6.32 9.53 8.60
N ALA A 71 -4.99 9.54 8.61
CA ALA A 71 -4.21 8.78 9.58
C ALA A 71 -4.50 9.19 11.04
N ALA A 72 -4.46 10.50 11.32
CA ALA A 72 -4.74 11.06 12.65
C ALA A 72 -6.15 10.69 13.13
N ALA A 73 -7.15 10.82 12.25
CA ALA A 73 -8.51 10.43 12.54
C ALA A 73 -8.63 8.93 12.91
N ARG A 74 -8.05 8.04 12.09
CA ARG A 74 -8.10 6.59 12.36
C ARG A 74 -7.40 6.22 13.67
N PHE A 75 -6.23 6.81 13.94
CA PHE A 75 -5.52 6.56 15.19
C PHE A 75 -6.27 7.09 16.41
N SER A 76 -6.99 8.22 16.29
CA SER A 76 -7.74 8.83 17.41
C SER A 76 -8.77 7.89 18.07
N PHE A 77 -9.22 6.85 17.35
CA PHE A 77 -10.11 5.83 17.90
C PHE A 77 -9.45 4.96 18.98
N ALA A 78 -8.20 4.55 18.75
CA ALA A 78 -7.49 3.61 19.63
C ALA A 78 -6.40 4.29 20.50
N TYR A 79 -5.91 5.46 20.07
CA TYR A 79 -4.85 6.19 20.73
C TYR A 79 -5.20 7.68 20.80
N THR A 80 -5.14 8.27 21.98
CA THR A 80 -5.38 9.71 22.16
C THR A 80 -4.07 10.42 22.49
N PHE A 81 -3.67 11.36 21.65
CA PHE A 81 -2.49 12.20 21.87
C PHE A 81 -2.88 13.66 21.66
N SER A 82 -2.95 14.43 22.75
CA SER A 82 -3.50 15.80 22.73
C SER A 82 -2.85 16.72 21.70
N ALA A 83 -1.54 16.57 21.45
CA ALA A 83 -0.84 17.34 20.42
C ALA A 83 -1.33 17.01 19.00
N VAL A 84 -1.55 15.73 18.69
CA VAL A 84 -2.07 15.28 17.39
C VAL A 84 -3.52 15.74 17.22
N ASP A 85 -4.35 15.57 18.25
CA ASP A 85 -5.76 16.00 18.21
C ASP A 85 -5.90 17.51 17.99
N ASN A 86 -5.05 18.30 18.64
CA ASN A 86 -5.01 19.76 18.44
C ASN A 86 -4.64 20.12 17.00
N HIS A 87 -3.62 19.47 16.42
CA HIS A 87 -3.23 19.71 15.02
C HIS A 87 -4.32 19.25 14.04
N MET A 88 -5.01 18.14 14.34
CA MET A 88 -6.15 17.65 13.56
C MET A 88 -7.28 18.68 13.54
N GLN A 89 -7.69 19.18 14.70
CA GLN A 89 -8.72 20.21 14.80
C GLN A 89 -8.32 21.51 14.10
N GLN A 90 -7.06 21.94 14.26
CA GLN A 90 -6.53 23.11 13.56
C GLN A 90 -6.62 22.96 12.04
N LEU A 91 -6.23 21.79 11.51
CA LEU A 91 -6.29 21.52 10.08
C LEU A 91 -7.74 21.49 9.56
N ILE A 92 -8.69 20.90 10.30
CA ILE A 92 -10.10 20.88 9.91
C ILE A 92 -10.65 22.31 9.78
N LEU A 93 -10.37 23.19 10.75
CA LEU A 93 -10.80 24.58 10.70
C LEU A 93 -10.17 25.34 9.52
N LEU A 94 -8.90 25.06 9.21
CA LEU A 94 -8.23 25.65 8.03
C LEU A 94 -8.85 25.17 6.72
N ILE A 95 -9.12 23.87 6.61
CA ILE A 95 -9.78 23.25 5.45
C ILE A 95 -11.16 23.86 5.23
N GLU A 96 -11.97 23.99 6.29
CA GLU A 96 -13.28 24.61 6.24
C GLU A 96 -13.20 26.07 5.78
N SER A 97 -12.25 26.84 6.32
CA SER A 97 -12.05 28.25 5.98
C SER A 97 -11.50 28.45 4.56
N ALA A 98 -10.74 27.49 4.04
CA ALA A 98 -10.16 27.55 2.70
C ALA A 98 -11.14 27.14 1.60
N GLN A 99 -12.21 26.40 1.92
CA GLN A 99 -13.19 25.97 0.93
C GLN A 99 -13.99 27.17 0.40
N THR A 100 -14.11 27.26 -0.92
CA THR A 100 -14.90 28.32 -1.55
C THR A 100 -16.41 28.07 -1.38
N PRO A 101 -17.28 29.10 -1.51
CA PRO A 101 -18.71 28.97 -1.21
C PRO A 101 -19.46 27.89 -2.00
N ASP A 102 -18.98 27.52 -3.19
CA ASP A 102 -19.58 26.49 -4.04
C ASP A 102 -19.00 25.08 -3.80
N GLY A 103 -18.19 24.90 -2.75
CA GLY A 103 -17.64 23.60 -2.36
C GLY A 103 -16.27 23.28 -2.95
N TYR A 104 -15.73 24.12 -3.85
CA TYR A 104 -14.40 23.86 -4.42
C TYR A 104 -13.29 24.06 -3.39
N LEU A 105 -12.41 23.07 -3.26
CA LEU A 105 -11.21 23.13 -2.42
C LEU A 105 -10.01 22.49 -3.12
N TYR A 106 -9.12 23.33 -3.63
CA TYR A 106 -7.88 22.95 -4.27
C TYR A 106 -6.94 24.16 -4.33
N THR A 107 -6.00 24.23 -3.39
CA THR A 107 -5.24 25.45 -3.08
C THR A 107 -4.37 25.91 -4.26
N TYR A 108 -3.85 24.97 -5.05
CA TYR A 108 -3.02 25.28 -6.22
C TYR A 108 -3.74 26.19 -7.23
N ASN A 109 -4.97 25.86 -7.61
CA ASN A 109 -5.74 26.73 -8.51
C ASN A 109 -6.28 27.97 -7.82
N GLN A 110 -6.76 27.84 -6.58
CA GLN A 110 -7.29 28.98 -5.82
C GLN A 110 -6.25 30.11 -5.70
N LEU A 111 -4.97 29.76 -5.51
CA LEU A 111 -3.90 30.70 -5.26
C LEU A 111 -3.15 31.14 -6.53
N LEU A 112 -2.80 30.20 -7.42
CA LEU A 112 -1.96 30.52 -8.59
C LEU A 112 -2.78 30.88 -9.84
N PHE A 113 -3.99 30.31 -9.98
CA PHE A 113 -4.80 30.41 -11.18
C PHE A 113 -6.29 30.65 -10.87
N PRO A 114 -6.63 31.73 -10.14
CA PRO A 114 -8.01 32.00 -9.75
C PRO A 114 -8.93 32.06 -10.99
N GLY A 115 -10.08 31.41 -10.89
CA GLY A 115 -11.04 31.26 -12.00
C GLY A 115 -10.74 30.12 -12.98
N SER A 116 -9.63 29.40 -12.81
CA SER A 116 -9.32 28.19 -13.58
C SER A 116 -9.60 26.94 -12.76
N ARG A 117 -10.55 26.10 -13.20
CA ARG A 117 -10.84 24.79 -12.59
C ARG A 117 -10.98 23.72 -13.68
N TRP A 118 -10.65 22.48 -13.35
CA TRP A 118 -10.94 21.30 -14.17
C TRP A 118 -10.30 21.29 -15.58
N GLN A 119 -9.19 22.00 -15.78
CA GLN A 119 -8.60 22.18 -17.11
C GLN A 119 -7.59 21.09 -17.48
N ASN A 120 -6.92 20.52 -16.48
CA ASN A 120 -5.81 19.60 -16.67
C ASN A 120 -6.00 18.35 -15.79
N LEU A 121 -7.13 17.68 -15.97
CA LEU A 121 -7.55 16.55 -15.14
C LEU A 121 -6.61 15.33 -15.25
N GLN A 122 -5.88 15.19 -16.36
CA GLN A 122 -4.92 14.10 -16.54
C GLN A 122 -3.62 14.34 -15.76
N ILE A 123 -3.24 15.60 -15.53
CA ILE A 123 -1.92 15.96 -14.98
C ILE A 123 -2.00 16.60 -13.59
N GLU A 124 -2.89 17.56 -13.34
CA GLU A 124 -2.83 18.44 -12.16
C GLU A 124 -3.58 17.90 -10.91
N HIS A 125 -4.08 16.66 -10.92
CA HIS A 125 -4.54 15.95 -9.69
C HIS A 125 -5.69 16.63 -8.90
N GLU A 126 -6.47 17.52 -9.51
CA GLU A 126 -7.62 18.17 -8.85
C GLU A 126 -8.57 17.14 -8.22
N LEU A 127 -9.01 16.14 -8.99
CA LEU A 127 -9.90 15.07 -8.52
C LEU A 127 -9.23 14.13 -7.51
N TYR A 128 -7.92 13.89 -7.65
CA TYR A 128 -7.15 13.09 -6.71
C TYR A 128 -7.10 13.72 -5.31
N CYS A 129 -6.86 15.04 -5.24
CA CYS A 129 -6.93 15.78 -3.98
C CYS A 129 -8.33 15.76 -3.37
N HIS A 130 -9.39 15.88 -4.18
CA HIS A 130 -10.77 15.77 -3.69
C HIS A 130 -11.08 14.37 -3.14
N GLY A 131 -10.57 13.31 -3.78
CA GLY A 131 -10.76 11.95 -3.28
C GLY A 131 -10.12 11.74 -1.91
N HIS A 132 -8.87 12.18 -1.73
CA HIS A 132 -8.22 12.10 -0.42
C HIS A 132 -8.87 12.99 0.66
N LEU A 133 -9.43 14.14 0.30
CA LEU A 133 -10.24 14.96 1.23
C LEU A 133 -11.46 14.16 1.72
N ILE A 134 -12.17 13.50 0.79
CA ILE A 134 -13.35 12.70 1.11
C ILE A 134 -12.97 11.50 2.00
N GLU A 135 -11.88 10.79 1.68
CA GLU A 135 -11.42 9.67 2.54
C GLU A 135 -11.05 10.13 3.96
N ALA A 136 -10.37 11.28 4.10
CA ALA A 136 -10.04 11.85 5.40
C ALA A 136 -11.30 12.25 6.19
N ALA A 137 -12.30 12.80 5.51
CA ALA A 137 -13.57 13.19 6.11
C ALA A 137 -14.39 11.99 6.59
N ILE A 138 -14.44 10.92 5.80
CA ILE A 138 -15.07 9.65 6.17
C ILE A 138 -14.37 9.07 7.40
N ALA A 139 -13.03 8.99 7.38
CA ALA A 139 -12.26 8.46 8.50
C ALA A 139 -12.49 9.26 9.80
N HIS A 140 -12.51 10.59 9.71
CA HIS A 140 -12.79 11.48 10.84
C HIS A 140 -14.21 11.30 11.37
N PHE A 141 -15.21 11.22 10.49
CA PHE A 141 -16.58 10.97 10.91
C PHE A 141 -16.73 9.59 11.55
N GLU A 142 -16.13 8.55 10.97
CA GLU A 142 -16.13 7.20 11.53
C GLU A 142 -15.53 7.20 12.94
N ALA A 143 -14.41 7.90 13.17
CA ALA A 143 -13.71 7.95 14.46
C ALA A 143 -14.41 8.80 15.52
N THR A 144 -14.90 9.98 15.15
CA THR A 144 -15.37 11.00 16.11
C THR A 144 -16.88 11.16 16.17
N LYS A 145 -17.60 10.69 15.13
CA LYS A 145 -19.03 10.97 14.88
C LYS A 145 -19.34 12.47 14.76
N THR A 146 -18.35 13.31 14.44
CA THR A 146 -18.55 14.74 14.21
C THR A 146 -18.56 15.07 12.73
N GLU A 147 -19.48 15.95 12.34
CA GLU A 147 -19.80 16.24 10.94
C GLU A 147 -19.02 17.37 10.23
N PRO A 148 -18.37 18.36 10.87
CA PRO A 148 -17.86 19.55 10.14
C PRO A 148 -16.98 19.22 8.92
N LEU A 149 -16.01 18.31 9.07
CA LEU A 149 -15.16 17.88 7.95
C LEU A 149 -15.95 17.07 6.90
N LEU A 150 -16.92 16.24 7.33
CA LEU A 150 -17.80 15.50 6.43
C LEU A 150 -18.67 16.44 5.60
N GLN A 151 -19.16 17.53 6.18
CA GLN A 151 -19.92 18.56 5.45
C GLN A 151 -19.06 19.26 4.39
N VAL A 152 -17.80 19.60 4.73
CA VAL A 152 -16.83 20.15 3.75
C VAL A 152 -16.63 19.17 2.59
N ALA A 153 -16.34 17.91 2.88
CA ALA A 153 -16.13 16.89 1.85
C ALA A 153 -17.39 16.62 1.02
N THR A 154 -18.57 16.63 1.63
CA THR A 154 -19.86 16.46 0.95
C THR A 154 -20.08 17.56 -0.07
N ARG A 155 -19.87 18.83 0.31
CA ARG A 155 -19.96 19.96 -0.65
C ARG A 155 -18.97 19.82 -1.81
N ALA A 156 -17.76 19.35 -1.52
CA ALA A 156 -16.74 19.12 -2.55
C ALA A 156 -17.14 17.97 -3.49
N ALA A 157 -17.68 16.88 -2.96
CA ALA A 157 -18.18 15.73 -3.72
C ALA A 157 -19.40 16.10 -4.57
N ASP A 158 -20.35 16.86 -4.01
CA ASP A 158 -21.53 17.35 -4.72
C ASP A 158 -21.12 18.23 -5.91
N LEU A 159 -20.18 19.17 -5.72
CA LEU A 159 -19.64 19.97 -6.82
C LEU A 159 -19.01 19.10 -7.92
N VAL A 160 -18.27 18.04 -7.56
CA VAL A 160 -17.72 17.09 -8.53
C VAL A 160 -18.84 16.41 -9.32
N CYS A 161 -19.86 15.88 -8.63
CA CYS A 161 -21.00 15.26 -9.27
C CYS A 161 -21.76 16.23 -10.20
N GLU A 162 -22.09 17.43 -9.71
CA GLU A 162 -22.75 18.49 -10.50
C GLU A 162 -21.96 18.88 -11.75
N THR A 163 -20.63 18.91 -11.65
CA THR A 163 -19.75 19.30 -12.75
C THR A 163 -19.61 18.19 -13.81
N PHE A 164 -19.50 16.93 -13.37
CA PHE A 164 -19.02 15.84 -14.22
C PHE A 164 -20.04 14.76 -14.56
N LEU A 165 -21.16 14.64 -13.84
CA LEU A 165 -22.22 13.70 -14.24
C LEU A 165 -22.73 14.04 -15.65
N GLY A 166 -22.85 13.01 -16.48
CA GLY A 166 -23.23 13.13 -17.90
C GLY A 166 -22.13 13.68 -18.83
N LYS A 167 -20.94 14.01 -18.32
CA LYS A 167 -19.77 14.33 -19.17
C LYS A 167 -19.16 13.06 -19.73
N GLY A 168 -18.38 13.19 -20.82
CA GLY A 168 -17.75 12.04 -21.49
C GLY A 168 -16.31 11.76 -21.03
N ALA A 169 -15.70 10.73 -21.64
CA ALA A 169 -14.41 10.16 -21.25
C ALA A 169 -13.21 11.14 -21.15
N ALA A 170 -13.30 12.32 -21.76
CA ALA A 170 -12.27 13.37 -21.64
C ALA A 170 -12.16 13.98 -20.23
N PHE A 171 -13.12 13.72 -19.35
CA PHE A 171 -13.18 14.30 -18.00
C PHE A 171 -12.91 13.28 -16.88
N THR A 172 -12.40 12.10 -17.24
CA THR A 172 -11.98 11.09 -16.26
C THR A 172 -10.71 11.55 -15.53
N PRO A 173 -10.48 11.14 -14.27
CA PRO A 173 -9.32 11.54 -13.51
C PRO A 173 -8.03 10.92 -14.08
N GLY A 174 -6.95 11.71 -14.12
CA GLY A 174 -5.62 11.26 -14.51
C GLY A 174 -4.91 10.43 -13.46
N HIS A 175 -5.26 10.58 -12.19
CA HIS A 175 -4.81 9.74 -11.09
C HIS A 175 -6.06 9.29 -10.35
N GLU A 176 -6.32 7.99 -10.42
CA GLU A 176 -7.39 7.30 -9.71
C GLU A 176 -7.28 7.56 -8.20
N GLU A 177 -8.42 7.73 -7.54
CA GLU A 177 -8.57 7.89 -6.08
C GLU A 177 -10.02 8.34 -5.80
N ILE A 178 -10.50 9.31 -6.58
CA ILE A 178 -11.85 9.87 -6.42
C ILE A 178 -12.94 8.80 -6.59
N GLU A 179 -12.69 7.78 -7.42
CA GLU A 179 -13.61 6.66 -7.59
C GLU A 179 -13.76 5.85 -6.30
N ILE A 180 -12.65 5.54 -5.61
CA ILE A 180 -12.66 4.87 -4.29
C ILE A 180 -13.43 5.73 -3.29
N ALA A 181 -13.08 7.01 -3.21
CA ALA A 181 -13.64 7.92 -2.23
C ALA A 181 -15.15 8.13 -2.39
N LEU A 182 -15.64 8.27 -3.63
CA LEU A 182 -17.08 8.39 -3.92
C LEU A 182 -17.85 7.10 -3.61
N LEU A 183 -17.26 5.92 -3.88
CA LEU A 183 -17.88 4.64 -3.51
C LEU A 183 -17.99 4.49 -1.98
N ARG A 184 -16.97 4.91 -1.22
CA ARG A 184 -17.03 4.93 0.25
C ARG A 184 -18.04 5.96 0.77
N LEU A 185 -18.11 7.14 0.15
CA LEU A 185 -19.09 8.16 0.52
C LEU A 185 -20.52 7.68 0.24
N TYR A 186 -20.74 6.93 -0.85
CA TYR A 186 -22.01 6.25 -1.12
C TYR A 186 -22.34 5.23 -0.03
N GLN A 187 -21.39 4.37 0.37
CA GLN A 187 -21.61 3.41 1.47
C GLN A 187 -22.00 4.10 2.78
N LEU A 188 -21.41 5.26 3.07
CA LEU A 188 -21.71 6.03 4.28
C LEU A 188 -23.07 6.76 4.21
N SER A 189 -23.38 7.39 3.07
CA SER A 189 -24.51 8.33 2.95
C SER A 189 -25.78 7.74 2.30
N GLY A 190 -25.64 6.66 1.53
CA GLY A 190 -26.71 6.10 0.70
C GLY A 190 -27.09 6.94 -0.53
N GLN A 191 -26.35 8.01 -0.83
CA GLN A 191 -26.70 8.94 -1.92
C GLN A 191 -26.25 8.40 -3.29
N ALA A 192 -27.23 8.07 -4.14
CA ALA A 192 -27.00 7.34 -5.40
C ALA A 192 -26.07 8.07 -6.39
N HIS A 193 -26.07 9.41 -6.43
CA HIS A 193 -25.27 10.18 -7.38
C HIS A 193 -23.76 10.00 -7.19
N TYR A 194 -23.29 9.63 -5.99
CA TYR A 194 -21.88 9.29 -5.77
C TYR A 194 -21.51 7.96 -6.42
N LEU A 195 -22.36 6.93 -6.28
CA LEU A 195 -22.17 5.64 -6.97
C LEU A 195 -22.23 5.83 -8.49
N GLU A 196 -23.19 6.61 -8.99
CA GLU A 196 -23.32 6.92 -10.41
C GLU A 196 -22.06 7.62 -10.95
N MET A 197 -21.54 8.62 -10.23
CA MET A 197 -20.35 9.35 -10.63
C MET A 197 -19.10 8.46 -10.64
N ALA A 198 -18.89 7.65 -9.59
CA ALA A 198 -17.79 6.70 -9.54
C ALA A 198 -17.88 5.67 -10.69
N THR A 199 -19.08 5.10 -10.91
CA THR A 199 -19.34 4.17 -12.01
C THR A 199 -19.02 4.80 -13.37
N GLN A 200 -19.46 6.04 -13.58
CA GLN A 200 -19.19 6.77 -14.82
C GLN A 200 -17.69 6.99 -15.02
N PHE A 201 -16.93 7.42 -14.00
CA PHE A 201 -15.48 7.60 -14.14
C PHE A 201 -14.77 6.29 -14.51
N LEU A 202 -15.17 5.18 -13.89
CA LEU A 202 -14.60 3.85 -14.17
C LEU A 202 -14.93 3.35 -15.58
N GLU A 203 -16.21 3.36 -15.98
CA GLU A 203 -16.65 2.83 -17.27
C GLU A 203 -16.24 3.71 -18.46
N GLN A 204 -16.05 5.02 -18.24
CA GLN A 204 -15.57 5.92 -19.29
C GLN A 204 -14.06 5.88 -19.49
N ARG A 205 -13.29 5.32 -18.55
CA ARG A 205 -11.84 5.19 -18.68
C ARG A 205 -11.51 4.40 -19.95
N GLY A 206 -10.60 4.92 -20.76
CA GLY A 206 -10.25 4.38 -22.07
C GLY A 206 -11.25 4.67 -23.21
N GLY A 207 -12.37 5.35 -22.93
CA GLY A 207 -13.42 5.64 -23.91
C GLY A 207 -13.05 6.63 -25.02
N LEU A 208 -11.99 7.43 -24.84
CA LEU A 208 -11.49 8.32 -25.91
C LEU A 208 -10.82 7.55 -27.06
N GLY A 209 -10.26 6.37 -26.77
CA GLY A 209 -9.35 5.67 -27.66
C GLY A 209 -7.97 6.37 -27.79
N PRO A 210 -6.93 5.62 -28.21
CA PRO A 210 -5.54 6.05 -28.07
C PRO A 210 -5.18 7.31 -28.84
N ILE A 211 -5.70 7.49 -30.07
CA ILE A 211 -5.36 8.64 -30.93
C ILE A 211 -5.98 9.94 -30.39
N ARG A 212 -7.25 9.92 -29.98
CA ARG A 212 -7.91 11.10 -29.42
C ARG A 212 -7.34 11.43 -28.04
N PHE A 213 -7.01 10.41 -27.25
CA PHE A 213 -6.31 10.59 -25.98
C PHE A 213 -4.93 11.26 -26.19
N ALA A 214 -4.15 10.83 -27.18
CA ALA A 214 -2.87 11.48 -27.52
C ALA A 214 -3.03 12.96 -27.88
N MET A 215 -4.03 13.31 -28.71
CA MET A 215 -4.33 14.71 -29.02
C MET A 215 -4.77 15.51 -27.79
N HIS A 216 -5.54 14.89 -26.90
CA HIS A 216 -5.95 15.48 -25.64
C HIS A 216 -4.73 15.77 -24.74
N MET A 217 -3.83 14.80 -24.58
CA MET A 217 -2.61 14.95 -23.80
C MET A 217 -1.65 15.99 -24.38
N LEU A 218 -1.51 16.11 -25.71
CA LEU A 218 -0.68 17.17 -26.31
C LEU A 218 -1.20 18.57 -25.94
N ARG A 219 -2.52 18.77 -25.97
CA ARG A 219 -3.15 20.04 -25.59
C ARG A 219 -2.99 20.33 -24.11
N GLU A 220 -3.16 19.31 -23.27
CA GLU A 220 -3.03 19.44 -21.82
C GLU A 220 -1.59 19.73 -21.40
N ASN A 221 -0.61 19.00 -21.93
CA ASN A 221 0.81 19.29 -21.71
C ASN A 221 1.17 20.72 -22.13
N ALA A 222 0.65 21.21 -23.25
CA ALA A 222 0.86 22.60 -23.66
C ALA A 222 0.26 23.62 -22.68
N ARG A 223 -0.91 23.32 -22.07
CA ARG A 223 -1.51 24.16 -21.01
C ARG A 223 -0.68 24.12 -19.74
N VAL A 224 -0.31 22.94 -19.26
CA VAL A 224 0.51 22.76 -18.05
C VAL A 224 1.85 23.45 -18.21
N ASN A 225 2.55 23.28 -19.34
CA ASN A 225 3.81 23.97 -19.61
C ASN A 225 3.68 25.50 -19.58
N ARG A 226 2.55 26.06 -20.01
CA ARG A 226 2.29 27.51 -19.87
C ARG A 226 2.08 27.90 -18.41
N ARG A 227 1.32 27.11 -17.66
CA ARG A 227 1.03 27.33 -16.23
C ARG A 227 2.28 27.22 -15.37
N THR A 228 3.16 26.25 -15.64
CA THR A 228 4.48 26.14 -15.00
C THR A 228 5.31 27.39 -15.17
N LYS A 229 5.39 27.94 -16.40
CA LYS A 229 6.10 29.21 -16.65
C LYS A 229 5.50 30.40 -15.91
N ILE A 230 4.17 30.47 -15.82
CA ILE A 230 3.48 31.53 -15.05
C ILE A 230 3.85 31.42 -13.57
N ARG A 231 3.83 30.20 -13.02
CA ARG A 231 4.23 29.95 -11.63
C ARG A 231 5.69 30.32 -11.38
N GLU A 232 6.61 29.91 -12.24
CA GLU A 232 8.03 30.26 -12.16
C GLU A 232 8.24 31.79 -12.17
N GLN A 233 7.47 32.50 -13.01
CA GLN A 233 7.51 33.95 -13.07
C GLN A 233 6.94 34.61 -11.81
N GLN A 234 5.82 34.11 -11.27
CA GLN A 234 5.24 34.58 -10.00
C GLN A 234 6.22 34.38 -8.84
N ASN A 235 6.83 33.21 -8.73
CA ASN A 235 7.87 32.91 -7.75
C ASN A 235 9.05 33.89 -7.89
N SER A 236 9.56 34.08 -9.11
CA SER A 236 10.67 34.99 -9.39
C SER A 236 10.34 36.45 -9.07
N ASN A 237 9.10 36.89 -9.25
CA ASN A 237 8.66 38.23 -8.89
C ASN A 237 8.58 38.38 -7.37
N PHE A 238 7.93 37.43 -6.69
CA PHE A 238 7.79 37.46 -5.25
C PHE A 238 9.15 37.42 -4.53
N GLN A 239 10.09 36.61 -5.01
CA GLN A 239 11.47 36.57 -4.52
C GLN A 239 12.18 37.94 -4.62
N ARG A 240 11.96 38.67 -5.73
CA ARG A 240 12.53 40.01 -5.92
C ARG A 240 11.91 41.05 -4.99
N GLU A 241 10.61 40.94 -4.74
CA GLU A 241 9.86 41.88 -3.90
C GLU A 241 10.04 41.59 -2.39
N HIS A 242 10.27 40.33 -2.02
CA HIS A 242 10.35 39.87 -0.63
C HIS A 242 11.65 39.07 -0.34
N PRO A 243 12.84 39.64 -0.57
CA PRO A 243 14.11 38.91 -0.45
C PRO A 243 14.38 38.35 0.95
N ALA A 244 13.83 38.98 1.99
CA ALA A 244 13.95 38.53 3.38
C ALA A 244 13.00 37.37 3.76
N GLN A 245 11.98 37.08 2.94
CA GLN A 245 11.04 35.96 3.16
C GLN A 245 11.43 34.71 2.37
N HIS A 246 12.59 34.74 1.70
CA HIS A 246 13.10 33.60 0.96
C HIS A 246 13.76 32.57 1.88
N SER A 247 13.03 31.52 2.20
CA SER A 247 13.60 30.27 2.71
C SER A 247 13.17 29.15 1.77
N GLU A 248 14.00 28.86 0.77
CA GLU A 248 13.83 27.62 0.00
C GLU A 248 14.18 26.45 0.92
N THR A 249 13.15 25.83 1.49
CA THR A 249 13.32 24.51 2.11
C THR A 249 13.60 23.53 0.97
N ILE A 250 14.88 23.20 0.77
CA ILE A 250 15.29 22.17 -0.19
C ILE A 250 15.04 20.81 0.46
N LEU A 251 13.89 20.21 0.13
CA LEU A 251 13.59 18.84 0.51
C LEU A 251 14.42 17.88 -0.36
N PRO A 252 14.88 16.73 0.18
CA PRO A 252 15.61 15.76 -0.62
C PRO A 252 14.69 15.18 -1.69
N LYS A 253 15.28 14.84 -2.83
CA LYS A 253 14.59 14.06 -3.87
C LYS A 253 14.37 12.64 -3.38
N THR A 254 13.51 11.89 -4.08
CA THR A 254 13.38 10.44 -3.86
C THR A 254 14.75 9.76 -3.96
N ASN A 255 14.91 8.63 -3.28
CA ASN A 255 16.18 7.91 -3.31
C ASN A 255 16.58 7.50 -4.74
N GLN A 256 17.89 7.48 -5.02
CA GLN A 256 18.37 7.23 -6.38
C GLN A 256 18.06 5.79 -6.82
N ALA A 257 17.65 5.64 -8.09
CA ALA A 257 17.42 4.34 -8.72
C ALA A 257 18.18 4.25 -10.05
N ILE A 258 18.62 3.05 -10.41
CA ILE A 258 19.21 2.81 -11.73
C ILE A 258 18.10 2.95 -12.78
N ILE A 259 18.34 3.82 -13.77
CA ILE A 259 17.39 4.10 -14.83
C ILE A 259 17.67 3.16 -16.02
N PRO A 260 16.75 2.23 -16.37
CA PRO A 260 16.94 1.38 -17.53
C PRO A 260 16.97 2.19 -18.83
N ARG A 261 17.80 1.75 -19.78
CA ARG A 261 17.84 2.32 -21.13
C ARG A 261 16.46 2.20 -21.79
N TRP A 262 16.01 3.26 -22.47
CA TRP A 262 14.70 3.37 -23.13
C TRP A 262 13.48 3.61 -22.22
N SER A 263 13.66 3.75 -20.90
CA SER A 263 12.55 4.00 -19.97
C SER A 263 11.88 5.37 -20.20
N ARG A 264 12.65 6.39 -20.61
CA ARG A 264 12.12 7.74 -20.95
C ARG A 264 11.16 7.69 -22.13
N GLU A 265 11.55 7.02 -23.20
CA GLU A 265 10.76 6.90 -24.42
C GLU A 265 9.48 6.10 -24.16
N ARG A 266 9.57 5.04 -23.34
CA ARG A 266 8.38 4.30 -22.88
C ARG A 266 7.45 5.17 -22.04
N PHE A 267 7.99 6.01 -21.16
CA PHE A 267 7.18 6.95 -20.39
C PHE A 267 6.47 7.96 -21.30
N LEU A 268 7.18 8.58 -22.23
CA LEU A 268 6.60 9.55 -23.18
C LEU A 268 5.49 8.91 -24.04
N LEU A 269 5.75 7.73 -24.60
CA LEU A 269 4.75 7.00 -25.38
C LEU A 269 3.57 6.56 -24.51
N GLY A 270 3.82 6.10 -23.29
CA GLY A 270 2.76 5.68 -22.37
C GLY A 270 1.90 6.84 -21.89
N GLY A 271 2.49 8.02 -21.68
CA GLY A 271 1.77 9.25 -21.39
C GLY A 271 0.92 9.70 -22.57
N LEU A 272 1.45 9.65 -23.79
CA LEU A 272 0.69 10.05 -24.99
C LEU A 272 -0.44 9.07 -25.34
N PHE A 273 -0.19 7.76 -25.30
CA PHE A 273 -1.17 6.75 -25.72
C PHE A 273 -1.97 6.15 -24.56
N GLY A 274 -1.86 6.73 -23.36
CA GLY A 274 -2.74 6.45 -22.24
C GLY A 274 -2.40 5.24 -21.38
N THR A 275 -1.35 4.47 -21.67
CA THR A 275 -0.99 3.34 -20.79
C THR A 275 -0.54 3.81 -19.41
N TYR A 276 0.16 4.95 -19.31
CA TYR A 276 0.59 5.53 -18.02
C TYR A 276 -0.57 5.83 -17.08
N PHE A 277 -1.71 6.24 -17.65
CA PHE A 277 -2.95 6.64 -16.97
C PHE A 277 -4.03 5.54 -16.98
N GLN A 278 -3.71 4.33 -17.48
CA GLN A 278 -4.70 3.26 -17.65
C GLN A 278 -5.89 3.64 -18.57
N GLN A 279 -5.67 4.59 -19.48
CA GLN A 279 -6.60 5.14 -20.48
C GLN A 279 -6.43 4.51 -21.87
N HIS A 280 -5.56 3.51 -22.01
CA HIS A 280 -5.26 2.85 -23.29
C HIS A 280 -6.41 1.96 -23.79
N ALA A 281 -7.27 1.47 -22.89
CA ALA A 281 -8.42 0.62 -23.20
C ALA A 281 -9.49 0.71 -22.10
N PRO A 282 -10.78 0.44 -22.41
CA PRO A 282 -11.83 0.28 -21.43
C PRO A 282 -11.49 -0.75 -20.36
N ILE A 283 -11.95 -0.54 -19.11
CA ILE A 283 -11.59 -1.39 -17.96
C ILE A 283 -11.89 -2.87 -18.19
N ARG A 284 -12.96 -3.19 -18.92
CA ARG A 284 -13.40 -4.56 -19.28
C ARG A 284 -12.46 -5.25 -20.27
N HIS A 285 -11.67 -4.48 -21.01
CA HIS A 285 -10.77 -4.97 -22.05
C HIS A 285 -9.29 -4.91 -21.63
N GLN A 286 -8.99 -4.43 -20.43
CA GLN A 286 -7.63 -4.46 -19.89
C GLN A 286 -7.30 -5.86 -19.39
N SER A 287 -6.22 -6.45 -19.92
CA SER A 287 -5.77 -7.81 -19.59
C SER A 287 -4.39 -7.88 -18.94
N GLU A 288 -3.66 -6.77 -18.87
CA GLU A 288 -2.29 -6.73 -18.34
C GLU A 288 -2.11 -5.53 -17.42
N ALA A 289 -1.21 -5.67 -16.44
CA ALA A 289 -0.80 -4.55 -15.61
C ALA A 289 0.21 -3.66 -16.36
N VAL A 290 -0.17 -2.40 -16.59
CA VAL A 290 0.64 -1.42 -17.34
C VAL A 290 0.57 -0.04 -16.71
N GLY A 291 1.54 0.81 -17.05
CA GLY A 291 1.56 2.19 -16.60
C GLY A 291 1.94 2.34 -15.13
N HIS A 292 1.66 3.53 -14.58
CA HIS A 292 2.01 3.89 -13.22
C HIS A 292 1.38 2.92 -12.21
N ALA A 293 2.18 2.42 -11.26
CA ALA A 293 1.78 1.31 -10.40
C ALA A 293 0.68 1.70 -9.39
N VAL A 294 0.76 2.87 -8.75
CA VAL A 294 -0.27 3.35 -7.80
C VAL A 294 -1.61 3.58 -8.48
N ARG A 295 -1.65 4.40 -9.53
CA ARG A 295 -2.80 4.58 -10.43
C ARG A 295 -3.49 3.26 -10.79
N PHE A 296 -2.69 2.29 -11.26
CA PHE A 296 -3.19 0.97 -11.61
C PHE A 296 -3.86 0.27 -10.43
N THR A 297 -3.22 0.23 -9.25
CA THR A 297 -3.79 -0.48 -8.10
C THR A 297 -5.00 0.24 -7.51
N TYR A 298 -5.02 1.56 -7.49
CA TYR A 298 -6.20 2.33 -7.08
C TYR A 298 -7.38 2.10 -8.03
N LEU A 299 -7.12 2.02 -9.34
CA LEU A 299 -8.11 1.60 -10.32
C LEU A 299 -8.66 0.20 -10.01
N GLN A 300 -7.78 -0.76 -9.70
CA GLN A 300 -8.21 -2.13 -9.41
C GLN A 300 -9.05 -2.20 -8.12
N THR A 301 -8.66 -1.47 -7.08
CA THR A 301 -9.43 -1.32 -5.83
C THR A 301 -10.83 -0.78 -6.12
N ALA A 302 -10.93 0.33 -6.86
CA ALA A 302 -12.23 0.93 -7.19
C ALA A 302 -13.13 -0.01 -8.03
N ILE A 303 -12.56 -0.76 -8.98
CA ILE A 303 -13.30 -1.76 -9.76
C ILE A 303 -13.81 -2.88 -8.84
N ALA A 304 -13.00 -3.36 -7.91
CA ALA A 304 -13.39 -4.41 -6.97
C ALA A 304 -14.55 -3.94 -6.06
N MET A 305 -14.45 -2.72 -5.53
CA MET A 305 -15.51 -2.09 -4.73
C MET A 305 -16.80 -1.91 -5.56
N LEU A 306 -16.69 -1.48 -6.82
CA LEU A 306 -17.84 -1.31 -7.71
C LEU A 306 -18.59 -2.64 -7.90
N ILE A 307 -17.88 -3.75 -8.09
CA ILE A 307 -18.48 -5.09 -8.21
C ILE A 307 -19.28 -5.43 -6.95
N HIS A 308 -18.71 -5.18 -5.77
CA HIS A 308 -19.38 -5.45 -4.50
C HIS A 308 -20.67 -4.63 -4.35
N LEU A 309 -20.64 -3.36 -4.76
CA LEU A 309 -21.76 -2.42 -4.58
C LEU A 309 -22.87 -2.57 -5.63
N THR A 310 -22.53 -2.96 -6.86
CA THR A 310 -23.48 -3.06 -7.97
C THR A 310 -23.95 -4.49 -8.24
N GLY A 311 -23.19 -5.49 -7.80
CA GLY A 311 -23.42 -6.89 -8.19
C GLY A 311 -23.06 -7.21 -9.64
N ASP A 312 -22.34 -6.32 -10.35
CA ASP A 312 -21.88 -6.61 -11.71
C ASP A 312 -20.66 -7.53 -11.71
N TYR A 313 -20.91 -8.82 -11.50
CA TYR A 313 -19.87 -9.85 -11.49
C TYR A 313 -19.20 -10.09 -12.86
N SER A 314 -19.67 -9.45 -13.94
CA SER A 314 -19.03 -9.57 -15.26
C SER A 314 -17.63 -8.94 -15.33
N LEU A 315 -17.28 -8.09 -14.36
CA LEU A 315 -15.96 -7.46 -14.24
C LEU A 315 -14.91 -8.36 -13.56
N ILE A 316 -15.33 -9.40 -12.82
CA ILE A 316 -14.41 -10.29 -12.06
C ILE A 316 -13.35 -10.93 -12.97
N PRO A 317 -13.67 -11.53 -14.13
CA PRO A 317 -12.66 -12.22 -14.94
C PRO A 317 -11.48 -11.32 -15.37
N SER A 318 -11.76 -10.07 -15.73
CA SER A 318 -10.74 -9.07 -16.08
C SER A 318 -9.88 -8.70 -14.87
N LEU A 319 -10.49 -8.50 -13.71
CA LEU A 319 -9.79 -8.18 -12.46
C LEU A 319 -8.85 -9.33 -12.04
N VAL A 320 -9.34 -10.58 -12.06
CA VAL A 320 -8.56 -11.78 -11.76
C VAL A 320 -7.43 -11.99 -12.77
N THR A 321 -7.67 -11.74 -14.06
CA THR A 321 -6.63 -11.87 -15.09
C THR A 321 -5.49 -10.88 -14.86
N ARG A 322 -5.82 -9.63 -14.53
CA ARG A 322 -4.83 -8.60 -14.19
C ARG A 322 -4.07 -8.94 -12.91
N TRP A 323 -4.76 -9.47 -11.89
CA TRP A 323 -4.11 -9.95 -10.67
C TRP A 323 -3.10 -11.07 -10.97
N LYS A 324 -3.50 -12.07 -11.75
CA LYS A 324 -2.63 -13.17 -12.17
C LYS A 324 -1.44 -12.68 -12.99
N ASP A 325 -1.59 -11.66 -13.84
CA ASP A 325 -0.48 -11.06 -14.60
C ASP A 325 0.56 -10.41 -13.66
N VAL A 326 0.11 -9.67 -12.65
CA VAL A 326 0.99 -9.07 -11.64
C VAL A 326 1.75 -10.14 -10.87
N ILE A 327 1.03 -11.07 -10.23
CA ILE A 327 1.62 -12.11 -9.38
C ILE A 327 2.57 -13.02 -10.17
N SER A 328 2.16 -13.45 -11.36
CA SER A 328 2.95 -14.42 -12.13
C SER A 328 4.19 -13.80 -12.77
N LYS A 329 4.17 -12.50 -13.12
CA LYS A 329 5.17 -11.93 -14.06
C LYS A 329 5.79 -10.59 -13.68
N LYS A 330 5.16 -9.81 -12.79
CA LYS A 330 5.49 -8.37 -12.61
C LYS A 330 5.60 -7.94 -11.14
N SER A 331 5.62 -8.88 -10.19
CA SER A 331 5.90 -8.63 -8.77
C SER A 331 7.32 -9.04 -8.42
N TYR A 332 8.02 -8.21 -7.65
CA TYR A 332 9.30 -8.56 -7.04
C TYR A 332 9.11 -9.59 -5.90
N ILE A 333 10.19 -10.21 -5.42
CA ILE A 333 10.13 -11.15 -4.29
C ILE A 333 9.62 -10.50 -3.00
N SER A 334 9.74 -9.17 -2.83
CA SER A 334 9.14 -8.45 -1.69
C SER A 334 7.63 -8.25 -1.82
N GLY A 335 7.01 -8.65 -2.94
CA GLY A 335 5.65 -8.26 -3.31
C GLY A 335 5.56 -6.88 -3.98
N GLY A 336 6.64 -6.08 -3.94
CA GLY A 336 6.67 -4.74 -4.54
C GLY A 336 6.44 -4.77 -6.05
N ILE A 337 5.83 -3.71 -6.58
CA ILE A 337 5.47 -3.56 -8.00
C ILE A 337 5.97 -2.23 -8.57
N GLY A 338 6.30 -2.23 -9.87
CA GLY A 338 6.88 -1.08 -10.57
C GLY A 338 8.38 -1.22 -10.74
N SER A 339 8.81 -1.46 -11.98
CA SER A 339 10.21 -1.73 -12.33
C SER A 339 10.85 -0.67 -13.22
N LEU A 340 10.10 0.40 -13.54
CA LEU A 340 10.57 1.52 -14.35
C LEU A 340 10.59 2.81 -13.52
N PRO A 341 11.75 3.24 -12.98
CA PRO A 341 11.83 4.38 -12.07
C PRO A 341 11.36 5.73 -12.62
N ILE A 342 11.54 6.00 -13.91
CA ILE A 342 11.17 7.30 -14.49
C ILE A 342 9.65 7.52 -14.51
N SER A 343 8.90 6.43 -14.68
CA SER A 343 7.44 6.47 -14.81
C SER A 343 6.74 5.84 -13.61
N GLU A 344 7.48 5.37 -12.61
CA GLU A 344 6.95 4.68 -11.42
C GLU A 344 6.00 3.52 -11.84
N ALA A 345 6.37 2.84 -12.93
CA ALA A 345 5.44 2.03 -13.72
C ALA A 345 5.86 0.56 -13.79
N PHE A 346 4.90 -0.28 -14.17
CA PHE A 346 5.16 -1.65 -14.59
C PHE A 346 6.07 -1.68 -15.83
N GLY A 347 7.10 -2.53 -15.77
CA GLY A 347 7.83 -2.97 -16.95
C GLY A 347 7.10 -4.08 -17.70
N ARG A 348 7.79 -4.68 -18.67
CA ARG A 348 7.36 -5.89 -19.37
C ARG A 348 7.33 -7.08 -18.41
N ALA A 349 6.64 -8.14 -18.79
CA ALA A 349 6.70 -9.41 -18.07
C ALA A 349 8.16 -9.85 -17.84
N TYR A 350 8.51 -10.21 -16.61
CA TYR A 350 9.85 -10.61 -16.15
C TYR A 350 10.92 -9.49 -16.20
N GLU A 351 10.56 -8.24 -16.50
CA GLU A 351 11.46 -7.08 -16.40
C GLU A 351 11.53 -6.60 -14.94
N LEU A 352 12.20 -7.40 -14.10
CA LEU A 352 12.27 -7.26 -12.65
C LEU A 352 13.72 -7.21 -12.16
N ASP A 353 14.51 -6.27 -12.70
CA ASP A 353 15.88 -6.06 -12.23
C ASP A 353 15.87 -5.54 -10.79
N PRO A 354 16.49 -6.24 -9.81
CA PRO A 354 16.54 -5.82 -8.41
C PRO A 354 17.19 -4.45 -8.18
N ALA A 355 18.15 -4.08 -9.03
CA ALA A 355 18.93 -2.85 -8.89
C ALA A 355 18.23 -1.63 -9.52
N SER A 356 17.30 -1.88 -10.45
CA SER A 356 16.44 -0.84 -11.06
C SER A 356 15.04 -0.80 -10.47
N ALA A 357 14.77 -1.59 -9.43
CA ALA A 357 13.44 -1.68 -8.82
C ALA A 357 12.99 -0.32 -8.30
N TYR A 358 11.81 0.12 -8.77
CA TYR A 358 11.15 1.28 -8.16
C TYR A 358 10.38 0.81 -6.94
N ALA A 359 9.46 -0.14 -7.11
CA ALA A 359 8.75 -0.80 -6.01
C ALA A 359 8.28 0.20 -4.93
N GLU A 360 7.61 1.26 -5.38
CA GLU A 360 7.20 2.38 -4.52
C GLU A 360 6.39 1.88 -3.33
N THR A 361 6.60 2.49 -2.15
CA THR A 361 5.82 2.15 -0.95
C THR A 361 4.32 2.36 -1.20
N CYS A 362 3.87 3.47 -1.82
CA CYS A 362 2.46 3.66 -2.16
C CYS A 362 1.91 2.59 -3.12
N ALA A 363 2.73 2.05 -4.03
CA ALA A 363 2.30 1.01 -4.93
C ALA A 363 2.09 -0.33 -4.19
N ALA A 364 2.92 -0.61 -3.18
CA ALA A 364 2.70 -1.73 -2.26
C ALA A 364 1.39 -1.55 -1.47
N LEU A 365 1.12 -0.36 -0.93
CA LEU A 365 -0.11 -0.07 -0.18
C LEU A 365 -1.36 -0.15 -1.08
N GLY A 366 -1.31 0.43 -2.29
CA GLY A 366 -2.40 0.29 -3.25
C GLY A 366 -2.65 -1.18 -3.64
N SER A 367 -1.58 -1.98 -3.78
CA SER A 367 -1.71 -3.43 -4.00
C SER A 367 -2.33 -4.14 -2.81
N MET A 368 -2.02 -3.73 -1.56
CA MET A 368 -2.69 -4.24 -0.37
C MET A 368 -4.19 -3.93 -0.39
N PHE A 369 -4.59 -2.69 -0.70
CA PHE A 369 -6.00 -2.33 -0.83
C PHE A 369 -6.72 -3.18 -1.87
N TRP A 370 -6.10 -3.36 -3.04
CA TRP A 370 -6.66 -4.21 -4.09
C TRP A 370 -6.81 -5.67 -3.63
N ASN A 371 -5.78 -6.25 -3.01
CA ASN A 371 -5.85 -7.62 -2.51
C ASN A 371 -6.89 -7.79 -1.40
N TRP A 372 -7.10 -6.76 -0.57
CA TRP A 372 -8.18 -6.79 0.41
C TRP A 372 -9.56 -6.81 -0.25
N GLU A 373 -9.81 -5.93 -1.22
CA GLU A 373 -11.08 -5.93 -1.94
C GLU A 373 -11.30 -7.24 -2.72
N MET A 374 -10.25 -7.85 -3.28
CA MET A 374 -10.32 -9.19 -3.86
C MET A 374 -10.71 -10.24 -2.81
N THR A 375 -10.14 -10.16 -1.60
CA THR A 375 -10.52 -11.02 -0.47
C THR A 375 -11.99 -10.83 -0.13
N LEU A 376 -12.55 -9.62 -0.19
CA LEU A 376 -13.97 -9.40 0.06
C LEU A 376 -14.87 -9.98 -1.04
N LEU A 377 -14.40 -10.05 -2.28
CA LEU A 377 -15.15 -10.59 -3.42
C LEU A 377 -15.14 -12.13 -3.45
N GLU A 378 -13.98 -12.75 -3.26
CA GLU A 378 -13.77 -14.19 -3.38
C GLU A 378 -13.08 -14.76 -2.13
N PRO A 379 -13.55 -15.88 -1.55
CA PRO A 379 -12.93 -16.52 -0.39
C PRO A 379 -11.67 -17.32 -0.75
N ASP A 380 -10.80 -16.75 -1.59
CA ASP A 380 -9.50 -17.32 -1.95
C ASP A 380 -8.43 -16.78 -1.00
N ALA A 381 -7.67 -17.68 -0.37
CA ALA A 381 -6.63 -17.32 0.58
C ALA A 381 -5.45 -16.61 -0.09
N ALA A 382 -5.26 -16.76 -1.40
CA ALA A 382 -4.16 -16.16 -2.14
C ALA A 382 -4.13 -14.63 -2.05
N TYR A 383 -5.30 -13.99 -2.02
CA TYR A 383 -5.39 -12.53 -1.90
C TYR A 383 -4.96 -12.06 -0.51
N ALA A 384 -5.42 -12.74 0.54
CA ALA A 384 -5.03 -12.45 1.92
C ALA A 384 -3.54 -12.78 2.20
N ASP A 385 -3.00 -13.80 1.53
CA ASP A 385 -1.60 -14.18 1.61
C ASP A 385 -0.69 -13.15 0.92
N GLN A 386 -1.08 -12.68 -0.28
CA GLN A 386 -0.38 -11.59 -0.95
C GLN A 386 -0.44 -10.29 -0.13
N PHE A 387 -1.56 -10.02 0.55
CA PHE A 387 -1.66 -8.90 1.49
C PHE A 387 -0.63 -9.02 2.63
N GLU A 388 -0.53 -10.19 3.27
CA GLU A 388 0.47 -10.43 4.33
C GLU A 388 1.89 -10.21 3.81
N HIS A 389 2.20 -10.79 2.65
CA HIS A 389 3.52 -10.70 2.06
C HIS A 389 3.93 -9.25 1.75
N LEU A 390 2.99 -8.43 1.23
CA LEU A 390 3.20 -7.00 1.05
C LEU A 390 3.39 -6.27 2.39
N LEU A 391 2.52 -6.55 3.37
CA LEU A 391 2.50 -5.90 4.67
C LEU A 391 3.86 -6.04 5.39
N TYR A 392 4.40 -7.26 5.45
CA TYR A 392 5.64 -7.55 6.17
C TYR A 392 6.92 -7.25 5.37
N ASN A 393 6.81 -6.96 4.07
CA ASN A 393 7.95 -6.68 3.20
C ASN A 393 7.85 -5.31 2.52
N ALA A 394 7.23 -5.24 1.34
CA ALA A 394 7.24 -4.04 0.49
C ALA A 394 6.57 -2.80 1.11
N ALA A 395 5.65 -2.96 2.06
CA ALA A 395 5.10 -1.86 2.83
C ALA A 395 6.01 -1.49 4.01
N LEU A 396 6.39 -2.47 4.83
CA LEU A 396 7.16 -2.24 6.06
C LEU A 396 8.56 -1.66 5.80
N VAL A 397 9.20 -2.01 4.70
CA VAL A 397 10.55 -1.50 4.35
C VAL A 397 10.58 0.02 4.15
N GLY A 398 9.44 0.60 3.75
CA GLY A 398 9.28 2.02 3.42
C GLY A 398 9.43 2.97 4.59
N ILE A 399 9.54 2.46 5.83
CA ILE A 399 9.63 3.26 7.05
C ILE A 399 10.65 2.66 8.01
N GLY A 400 11.46 3.53 8.61
CA GLY A 400 12.47 3.18 9.59
C GLY A 400 11.84 2.79 10.92
N GLN A 401 12.60 2.08 11.76
CA GLN A 401 12.12 1.68 13.09
C GLN A 401 11.81 2.86 14.01
N ASP A 402 12.43 4.02 13.75
CA ASP A 402 12.17 5.27 14.47
C ASP A 402 10.84 5.92 14.06
N MET A 403 10.17 5.42 13.01
CA MET A 403 8.93 5.93 12.43
C MET A 403 8.98 7.37 11.89
N THR A 404 10.18 7.93 11.75
CA THR A 404 10.43 9.31 11.30
C THR A 404 11.29 9.42 10.04
N ARG A 405 11.83 8.29 9.55
CA ARG A 405 12.57 8.21 8.30
C ARG A 405 11.97 7.19 7.35
N TYR A 406 12.11 7.41 6.06
CA TYR A 406 11.38 6.71 5.02
C TYR A 406 12.26 6.33 3.83
N LEU A 407 11.79 5.34 3.06
CA LEU A 407 12.18 5.10 1.68
C LEU A 407 10.99 5.39 0.77
N TYR A 408 11.26 6.04 -0.36
CA TYR A 408 10.23 6.25 -1.38
C TYR A 408 10.16 5.03 -2.30
N ASN A 409 11.26 4.74 -2.99
CA ASN A 409 11.42 3.53 -3.78
C ASN A 409 12.17 2.47 -2.95
N ASN A 410 11.80 1.21 -3.12
CA ASN A 410 12.29 0.10 -2.30
C ASN A 410 13.13 -0.85 -3.15
N PRO A 411 14.43 -0.55 -3.36
CA PRO A 411 15.30 -1.41 -4.17
C PRO A 411 15.50 -2.77 -3.51
N LEU A 412 15.76 -3.80 -4.32
CA LEU A 412 16.13 -5.14 -3.86
C LEU A 412 17.63 -5.40 -4.01
N GLN A 413 18.34 -4.46 -4.63
CA GLN A 413 19.80 -4.40 -4.64
C GLN A 413 20.22 -2.93 -4.66
N ASN A 414 21.14 -2.54 -3.78
CA ASN A 414 21.73 -1.19 -3.76
C ASN A 414 23.26 -1.30 -3.65
N ASN A 415 23.96 -0.77 -4.66
CA ASN A 415 25.41 -0.85 -4.77
C ASN A 415 26.14 0.39 -4.20
N ASN A 416 25.44 1.51 -4.04
CA ASN A 416 26.05 2.83 -3.81
C ASN A 416 25.97 3.29 -2.34
N GLY A 417 25.34 2.51 -1.46
CA GLY A 417 24.91 3.01 -0.16
C GLY A 417 23.52 3.62 -0.27
N LEU A 418 22.67 3.31 0.70
CA LEU A 418 21.45 4.07 0.96
C LEU A 418 21.21 4.21 2.46
N HIS A 419 20.62 5.33 2.87
CA HIS A 419 19.98 5.51 4.16
C HIS A 419 18.56 6.07 3.97
N ARG A 420 17.72 5.95 5.01
CA ARG A 420 16.37 6.52 5.01
C ARG A 420 16.39 8.03 5.25
N GLU A 421 15.53 8.75 4.55
CA GLU A 421 15.40 10.21 4.65
C GLU A 421 14.20 10.61 5.52
N PRO A 422 14.25 11.75 6.24
CA PRO A 422 13.15 12.16 7.11
C PRO A 422 11.90 12.64 6.35
N TRP A 423 12.06 13.10 5.11
CA TRP A 423 10.99 13.59 4.24
C TRP A 423 11.44 13.63 2.78
N PHE A 424 10.57 14.01 1.84
CA PHE A 424 10.89 14.12 0.41
C PHE A 424 10.15 15.30 -0.25
N GLU A 425 10.62 15.73 -1.41
CA GLU A 425 9.93 16.72 -2.28
C GLU A 425 8.51 16.23 -2.68
N ILE A 426 8.35 14.93 -2.86
CA ILE A 426 7.08 14.24 -3.09
C ILE A 426 6.88 13.28 -1.92
N PRO A 427 6.13 13.64 -0.87
CA PRO A 427 6.04 12.84 0.34
C PRO A 427 4.74 12.03 0.41
N CYS A 428 4.37 11.35 -0.68
CA CYS A 428 3.15 10.54 -0.71
C CYS A 428 3.23 9.34 0.25
N CYS A 429 4.41 8.75 0.45
CA CYS A 429 4.60 7.49 1.19
C CYS A 429 4.39 7.60 2.72
N PRO A 430 4.96 8.59 3.43
CA PRO A 430 4.86 8.67 4.90
C PRO A 430 3.44 8.68 5.46
N SER A 431 2.58 9.56 4.95
CA SER A 431 1.20 9.70 5.42
C SER A 431 0.31 8.54 4.93
N ASN A 432 0.59 7.99 3.75
CA ASN A 432 -0.11 6.81 3.23
C ASN A 432 0.20 5.54 4.05
N LEU A 433 1.45 5.37 4.52
CA LEU A 433 1.82 4.33 5.46
C LEU A 433 1.05 4.47 6.78
N ALA A 434 1.05 5.67 7.37
CA ALA A 434 0.41 5.92 8.65
C ALA A 434 -1.10 5.60 8.61
N ARG A 435 -1.83 6.04 7.58
CA ARG A 435 -3.27 5.73 7.46
C ARG A 435 -3.55 4.25 7.23
N THR A 436 -2.69 3.56 6.47
CA THR A 436 -2.84 2.12 6.22
C THR A 436 -2.65 1.33 7.51
N TRP A 437 -1.62 1.68 8.29
CA TRP A 437 -1.35 1.07 9.58
C TRP A 437 -2.43 1.35 10.62
N ALA A 438 -2.97 2.57 10.65
CA ALA A 438 -4.10 2.89 11.51
C ALA A 438 -5.35 2.05 11.18
N ALA A 439 -5.51 1.64 9.92
CA ALA A 439 -6.59 0.77 9.46
C ALA A 439 -6.28 -0.74 9.60
N LEU A 440 -5.07 -1.12 10.06
CA LEU A 440 -4.61 -2.52 10.15
C LEU A 440 -5.62 -3.49 10.81
N PRO A 441 -6.31 -3.13 11.92
CA PRO A 441 -7.26 -4.04 12.56
C PRO A 441 -8.42 -4.47 11.64
N GLY A 442 -8.77 -3.64 10.65
CA GLY A 442 -9.85 -3.91 9.70
C GLY A 442 -9.51 -4.94 8.62
N TYR A 443 -8.24 -5.36 8.51
CA TYR A 443 -7.77 -6.34 7.53
C TYR A 443 -7.60 -7.75 8.10
N ILE A 444 -7.98 -7.97 9.37
CA ILE A 444 -7.74 -9.24 10.07
C ILE A 444 -8.87 -10.24 9.83
N TYR A 445 -10.12 -9.79 9.87
CA TYR A 445 -11.30 -10.65 9.92
C TYR A 445 -12.33 -10.28 8.86
N THR A 446 -12.98 -11.28 8.28
CA THR A 446 -14.24 -11.10 7.54
C THR A 446 -15.27 -12.12 8.02
N HIS A 447 -16.54 -11.83 7.77
CA HIS A 447 -17.63 -12.76 8.03
C HIS A 447 -18.63 -12.78 6.89
N LYS A 448 -19.38 -13.88 6.81
CA LYS A 448 -20.52 -14.07 5.92
C LYS A 448 -21.34 -15.24 6.44
N ASP A 449 -22.64 -15.05 6.60
CA ASP A 449 -23.54 -16.07 7.14
C ASP A 449 -23.00 -16.61 8.49
N GLU A 450 -23.01 -17.93 8.71
CA GLU A 450 -22.46 -18.61 9.91
C GLU A 450 -20.95 -18.94 9.76
N THR A 451 -20.18 -18.07 9.10
CA THR A 451 -18.75 -18.30 8.88
C THR A 451 -17.94 -17.04 9.17
N LEU A 452 -16.89 -17.23 9.94
CA LEU A 452 -15.87 -16.23 10.25
C LEU A 452 -14.55 -16.65 9.59
N TRP A 453 -13.85 -15.71 8.96
CA TRP A 453 -12.52 -15.90 8.41
C TRP A 453 -11.50 -15.12 9.23
N ILE A 454 -10.37 -15.76 9.52
CA ILE A 454 -9.17 -15.13 10.06
C ILE A 454 -8.12 -15.11 8.95
N HIS A 455 -7.85 -13.90 8.46
CA HIS A 455 -6.95 -13.66 7.33
C HIS A 455 -5.52 -13.40 7.79
N GLN A 456 -5.34 -12.60 8.85
CA GLN A 456 -4.02 -12.18 9.34
C GLN A 456 -3.81 -12.71 10.75
N PHE A 457 -2.62 -13.25 11.03
CA PHE A 457 -2.29 -13.76 12.36
C PHE A 457 -1.59 -12.67 13.19
N ILE A 458 -2.36 -11.63 13.49
CA ILE A 458 -1.95 -10.49 14.32
C ILE A 458 -2.71 -10.59 15.65
N GLY A 459 -1.97 -10.50 16.76
CA GLY A 459 -2.52 -10.51 18.12
C GLY A 459 -3.64 -9.48 18.27
N SER A 460 -4.85 -9.96 18.57
CA SER A 460 -6.04 -9.12 18.54
C SER A 460 -7.22 -9.74 19.27
N SER A 461 -8.24 -8.94 19.55
CA SER A 461 -9.51 -9.41 20.11
C SER A 461 -10.69 -8.58 19.59
N PHE A 462 -11.85 -9.23 19.46
CA PHE A 462 -13.11 -8.54 19.17
C PHE A 462 -14.33 -9.39 19.58
N GLU A 463 -15.48 -8.74 19.70
CA GLU A 463 -16.78 -9.42 19.83
C GLU A 463 -17.46 -9.50 18.46
N HIS A 464 -17.69 -10.73 17.99
CA HIS A 464 -18.50 -11.02 16.83
C HIS A 464 -19.98 -11.25 17.22
N ARG A 465 -20.89 -10.96 16.29
CA ARG A 465 -22.31 -11.30 16.44
C ARG A 465 -22.71 -12.22 15.30
N LEU A 466 -23.11 -13.44 15.64
CA LEU A 466 -23.64 -14.40 14.68
C LEU A 466 -24.98 -13.91 14.10
N PRO A 467 -25.44 -14.43 12.95
CA PRO A 467 -26.77 -14.15 12.40
C PRO A 467 -27.93 -14.36 13.41
N SER A 468 -27.77 -15.28 14.36
CA SER A 468 -28.71 -15.49 15.48
C SER A 468 -28.80 -14.33 16.46
N GLY A 469 -27.87 -13.37 16.41
CA GLY A 469 -27.72 -12.25 17.35
C GLY A 469 -26.80 -12.56 18.54
N GLN A 470 -26.42 -13.83 18.72
CA GLN A 470 -25.57 -14.27 19.81
C GLN A 470 -24.15 -13.66 19.70
N ALA A 471 -23.62 -13.21 20.84
CA ALA A 471 -22.24 -12.71 20.94
C ALA A 471 -21.22 -13.86 21.04
N VAL A 472 -20.09 -13.68 20.35
CA VAL A 472 -18.94 -14.58 20.37
C VAL A 472 -17.67 -13.76 20.52
N GLY A 473 -16.97 -13.92 21.65
CA GLY A 473 -15.63 -13.37 21.83
C GLY A 473 -14.62 -14.15 21.01
N ILE A 474 -13.77 -13.45 20.27
CA ILE A 474 -12.62 -14.01 19.56
C ILE A 474 -11.37 -13.33 20.08
N LYS A 475 -10.40 -14.11 20.55
CA LYS A 475 -9.07 -13.63 20.93
C LYS A 475 -8.01 -14.41 20.17
N VAL A 476 -7.13 -13.70 19.47
CA VAL A 476 -5.98 -14.26 18.76
C VAL A 476 -4.71 -13.81 19.46
N GLU A 477 -3.86 -14.76 19.81
CA GLU A 477 -2.51 -14.55 20.30
C GLU A 477 -1.55 -15.12 19.26
N SER A 478 -0.57 -14.32 18.83
CA SER A 478 0.33 -14.68 17.72
C SER A 478 1.78 -14.39 18.08
N SER A 479 2.66 -15.31 17.68
CA SER A 479 4.12 -15.12 17.78
C SER A 479 4.75 -14.69 16.45
N LEU A 480 3.93 -14.39 15.43
CA LEU A 480 4.42 -13.84 14.17
C LEU A 480 5.04 -12.44 14.38
N PRO A 481 6.00 -12.05 13.53
CA PRO A 481 6.56 -12.81 12.41
C PRO A 481 7.75 -13.70 12.78
N TRP A 482 8.01 -13.95 14.07
CA TRP A 482 9.22 -14.65 14.52
C TRP A 482 9.03 -16.17 14.69
N GLN A 483 7.86 -16.57 15.17
CA GLN A 483 7.48 -17.98 15.37
C GLN A 483 6.06 -18.22 14.85
N GLY A 484 5.77 -19.46 14.46
CA GLY A 484 4.51 -19.82 13.78
C GLY A 484 3.39 -20.25 14.73
N ASN A 485 3.52 -19.98 16.02
CA ASN A 485 2.54 -20.35 17.02
C ASN A 485 1.41 -19.32 17.06
N VAL A 486 0.19 -19.77 16.81
CA VAL A 486 -1.03 -18.97 16.90
C VAL A 486 -2.01 -19.68 17.82
N ARG A 487 -2.58 -18.95 18.78
CA ARG A 487 -3.63 -19.45 19.68
C ARG A 487 -4.88 -18.60 19.48
N ILE A 488 -5.99 -19.25 19.15
CA ILE A 488 -7.28 -18.62 18.92
C ILE A 488 -8.24 -19.15 19.99
N GLN A 489 -8.69 -18.27 20.87
CA GLN A 489 -9.70 -18.58 21.86
C GLN A 489 -11.06 -18.08 21.37
N VAL A 490 -12.08 -18.92 21.57
CA VAL A 490 -13.45 -18.68 21.13
C VAL A 490 -14.37 -18.78 22.34
N ASP A 491 -15.06 -17.67 22.64
CA ASP A 491 -15.85 -17.51 23.86
C ASP A 491 -17.30 -17.12 23.51
N PRO A 492 -18.15 -18.06 23.06
CA PRO A 492 -19.56 -17.79 22.79
C PRO A 492 -20.37 -17.71 24.09
N GLU A 493 -21.39 -16.86 24.12
CA GLU A 493 -22.28 -16.70 25.30
C GLU A 493 -23.00 -18.02 25.67
N ASN A 494 -23.45 -18.76 24.66
CA ASN A 494 -24.01 -20.11 24.75
C ASN A 494 -23.32 -21.01 23.72
N PRO A 495 -23.38 -22.36 23.81
CA PRO A 495 -22.86 -23.21 22.76
C PRO A 495 -23.43 -22.85 21.38
N ALA A 496 -22.56 -22.68 20.37
CA ALA A 496 -22.96 -22.19 19.05
C ALA A 496 -22.27 -22.93 17.90
N ASP A 497 -23.03 -23.26 16.87
CA ASP A 497 -22.53 -23.88 15.66
C ASP A 497 -22.15 -22.80 14.64
N PHE A 498 -20.86 -22.69 14.33
CA PHE A 498 -20.39 -21.87 13.22
C PHE A 498 -19.04 -22.36 12.70
N THR A 499 -18.69 -21.92 11.49
CA THR A 499 -17.41 -22.28 10.85
C THR A 499 -16.38 -21.19 11.09
N LEU A 500 -15.18 -21.59 11.53
CA LEU A 500 -14.01 -20.72 11.56
C LEU A 500 -13.05 -21.12 10.44
N ASN A 501 -12.87 -20.27 9.44
CA ASN A 501 -11.88 -20.44 8.39
C ASN A 501 -10.57 -19.78 8.80
N VAL A 502 -9.51 -20.56 8.91
CA VAL A 502 -8.16 -20.07 9.21
C VAL A 502 -7.27 -20.20 7.97
N ARG A 503 -6.52 -19.14 7.63
CA ARG A 503 -5.60 -19.18 6.50
C ARG A 503 -4.41 -20.09 6.82
N ILE A 504 -4.05 -20.96 5.89
CA ILE A 504 -2.75 -21.62 5.84
C ILE A 504 -1.91 -20.83 4.83
N PRO A 505 -0.88 -20.10 5.29
CA PRO A 505 -0.08 -19.26 4.42
C PRO A 505 0.72 -20.06 3.39
N SER A 506 1.01 -19.45 2.22
CA SER A 506 1.78 -20.12 1.15
C SER A 506 3.21 -20.51 1.59
N TRP A 507 3.78 -19.77 2.54
CA TRP A 507 5.11 -20.04 3.09
C TRP A 507 5.13 -21.22 4.08
N CYS A 508 3.97 -21.77 4.46
CA CYS A 508 3.85 -22.82 5.47
C CYS A 508 3.62 -24.20 4.83
N PRO A 509 4.66 -25.05 4.67
CA PRO A 509 4.49 -26.37 4.03
C PRO A 509 3.79 -27.39 4.93
N HIS A 510 3.92 -27.23 6.26
CA HIS A 510 3.34 -28.11 7.25
C HIS A 510 2.70 -27.30 8.37
N VAL A 511 1.43 -27.59 8.66
CA VAL A 511 0.69 -27.02 9.77
C VAL A 511 0.17 -28.15 10.66
N SER A 512 0.27 -27.97 11.97
CA SER A 512 -0.49 -28.75 12.96
C SER A 512 -1.61 -27.90 13.52
N ILE A 513 -2.81 -28.48 13.66
CA ILE A 513 -3.96 -27.82 14.26
C ILE A 513 -4.45 -28.69 15.41
N THR A 514 -4.63 -28.09 16.58
CA THR A 514 -5.26 -28.76 17.72
C THR A 514 -6.44 -27.95 18.22
N LEU A 515 -7.50 -28.65 18.63
CA LEU A 515 -8.67 -28.07 19.29
C LEU A 515 -8.76 -28.65 20.70
N ASN A 516 -8.69 -27.79 21.71
CA ASN A 516 -8.69 -28.16 23.13
C ASN A 516 -7.60 -29.21 23.46
N GLY A 517 -6.42 -29.03 22.88
CA GLY A 517 -5.25 -29.89 23.07
C GLY A 517 -5.32 -31.26 22.37
N ARG A 518 -6.29 -31.47 21.49
CA ARG A 518 -6.41 -32.69 20.66
C ARG A 518 -6.19 -32.34 19.20
N ASP A 519 -5.47 -33.19 18.47
CA ASP A 519 -5.26 -33.02 17.04
C ASP A 519 -6.61 -32.89 16.31
N TYR A 520 -6.75 -31.82 15.53
CA TYR A 520 -7.91 -31.60 14.69
C TYR A 520 -7.61 -32.17 13.30
N PRO A 521 -8.34 -33.20 12.85
CA PRO A 521 -8.11 -33.76 11.53
C PRO A 521 -8.61 -32.79 10.46
N PHE A 522 -7.74 -32.41 9.54
CA PHE A 522 -8.10 -31.67 8.34
C PHE A 522 -7.37 -32.27 7.14
N ILE A 523 -7.96 -32.10 5.97
CA ILE A 523 -7.32 -32.44 4.71
C ILE A 523 -6.87 -31.11 4.13
N SER A 524 -5.56 -30.88 4.05
CA SER A 524 -5.06 -29.77 3.23
C SER A 524 -5.50 -30.04 1.78
N PRO A 525 -6.24 -29.12 1.14
CA PRO A 525 -6.51 -29.22 -0.28
C PRO A 525 -5.21 -29.46 -1.06
N ALA A 526 -5.28 -30.26 -2.12
CA ALA A 526 -4.12 -30.47 -2.99
C ALA A 526 -3.66 -29.12 -3.54
N ILE A 527 -2.38 -28.76 -3.34
CA ILE A 527 -1.80 -27.56 -3.92
C ILE A 527 -1.88 -27.73 -5.45
N MET A 528 -2.63 -26.84 -6.10
CA MET A 528 -2.70 -26.84 -7.56
C MET A 528 -1.33 -26.44 -8.12
N MET A 529 -0.77 -27.27 -9.01
CA MET A 529 0.45 -26.91 -9.70
C MET A 529 0.20 -25.70 -10.61
N ASN A 530 0.69 -24.54 -10.18
CA ASN A 530 0.70 -23.34 -10.99
C ASN A 530 2.02 -23.22 -11.78
N PRO A 531 2.03 -22.56 -12.95
CA PRO A 531 3.28 -22.13 -13.56
C PRO A 531 4.09 -21.26 -12.60
N PRO A 532 5.43 -21.45 -12.52
CA PRO A 532 6.29 -20.67 -11.64
C PRO A 532 6.13 -19.16 -11.83
N THR A 533 6.08 -18.42 -10.72
CA THR A 533 6.07 -16.96 -10.74
C THR A 533 7.45 -16.41 -11.10
N ALA A 534 7.50 -15.16 -11.55
CA ALA A 534 8.76 -14.51 -11.89
C ALA A 534 9.72 -14.40 -10.69
N SER A 535 9.20 -14.19 -9.48
CA SER A 535 9.98 -14.03 -8.26
C SER A 535 10.32 -15.36 -7.57
N GLY A 536 9.55 -16.43 -7.83
CA GLY A 536 9.63 -17.70 -7.13
C GLY A 536 8.78 -17.78 -5.85
N PHE A 537 8.14 -16.69 -5.42
CA PHE A 537 7.11 -16.71 -4.38
C PHE A 537 5.72 -16.77 -5.02
N ASP A 538 4.84 -17.64 -4.52
CA ASP A 538 3.50 -17.84 -5.08
C ASP A 538 2.41 -17.82 -3.99
N PRO A 539 1.68 -16.71 -3.84
CA PRO A 539 0.59 -16.64 -2.86
C PRO A 539 -0.58 -17.58 -3.21
N ARG A 540 -0.67 -18.07 -4.45
CA ARG A 540 -1.73 -18.99 -4.91
C ARG A 540 -1.66 -20.37 -4.26
N GLU A 541 -0.59 -20.66 -3.52
CA GLU A 541 -0.46 -21.88 -2.73
C GLU A 541 -1.12 -21.79 -1.36
N ALA A 542 -1.52 -20.59 -0.92
CA ALA A 542 -2.24 -20.39 0.34
C ALA A 542 -3.66 -20.97 0.28
N GLN A 543 -4.17 -21.41 1.43
CA GLN A 543 -5.48 -22.09 1.52
C GLN A 543 -6.24 -21.65 2.77
N TYR A 544 -7.56 -21.87 2.81
CA TYR A 544 -8.32 -21.84 4.06
C TYR A 544 -8.60 -23.26 4.53
N VAL A 545 -8.45 -23.49 5.84
CA VAL A 545 -8.96 -24.69 6.51
C VAL A 545 -10.21 -24.32 7.29
N ALA A 546 -11.30 -25.01 7.00
CA ALA A 546 -12.58 -24.83 7.68
C ALA A 546 -12.64 -25.67 8.96
N ILE A 547 -12.77 -24.98 10.09
CA ILE A 547 -12.99 -25.59 11.40
C ILE A 547 -14.47 -25.52 11.71
N GLN A 548 -15.16 -26.65 11.56
CA GLN A 548 -16.59 -26.78 11.86
C GLN A 548 -16.73 -27.36 13.25
N HIS A 549 -17.30 -26.59 14.17
CA HIS A 549 -17.43 -27.00 15.56
C HIS A 549 -18.67 -26.40 16.22
N THR A 550 -19.19 -27.11 17.22
CA THR A 550 -20.10 -26.53 18.21
C THR A 550 -19.24 -25.89 19.28
N TRP A 551 -18.95 -24.60 19.12
CA TRP A 551 -18.05 -23.86 19.98
C TRP A 551 -18.65 -23.67 21.37
N GLN A 552 -17.83 -23.92 22.39
CA GLN A 552 -18.12 -23.71 23.80
C GLN A 552 -17.22 -22.59 24.35
N ASN A 553 -17.67 -21.96 25.44
CA ASN A 553 -16.89 -20.93 26.12
C ASN A 553 -15.53 -21.48 26.59
N GLY A 554 -14.45 -20.81 26.21
CA GLY A 554 -13.07 -21.21 26.51
C GLY A 554 -12.48 -22.22 25.54
N ASP A 555 -13.13 -22.55 24.42
CA ASP A 555 -12.54 -23.40 23.39
C ASP A 555 -11.28 -22.75 22.80
N VAL A 556 -10.25 -23.55 22.57
CA VAL A 556 -8.95 -23.09 22.08
C VAL A 556 -8.55 -23.87 20.85
N LEU A 557 -8.41 -23.16 19.74
CA LEU A 557 -7.77 -23.65 18.52
C LEU A 557 -6.31 -23.18 18.51
N GLN A 558 -5.36 -24.10 18.40
CA GLN A 558 -3.93 -23.77 18.29
C GLN A 558 -3.42 -24.21 16.92
N LEU A 559 -2.70 -23.31 16.26
CA LEU A 559 -2.00 -23.57 15.01
C LEU A 559 -0.49 -23.52 15.30
N ASP A 560 0.22 -24.54 14.84
CA ASP A 560 1.67 -24.55 14.73
C ASP A 560 2.04 -24.52 13.25
N LEU A 561 2.36 -23.33 12.77
CA LEU A 561 2.75 -23.07 11.39
C LEU A 561 4.27 -23.27 11.25
N SER A 562 4.69 -24.30 10.52
CA SER A 562 6.12 -24.46 10.24
C SER A 562 6.67 -23.24 9.48
N MET A 563 7.80 -22.71 9.95
CA MET A 563 8.51 -21.58 9.35
C MET A 563 9.93 -21.99 8.91
N PRO A 564 10.06 -22.84 7.88
CA PRO A 564 11.38 -23.18 7.34
C PRO A 564 12.03 -21.97 6.67
N ILE A 565 13.34 -22.06 6.46
CA ILE A 565 14.05 -21.14 5.57
C ILE A 565 13.80 -21.61 4.14
N ILE A 566 13.17 -20.76 3.32
CA ILE A 566 12.80 -21.08 1.94
C ILE A 566 13.71 -20.33 0.98
N LEU A 567 14.14 -21.04 -0.05
CA LEU A 567 14.96 -20.53 -1.13
C LEU A 567 14.10 -20.35 -2.38
N HIS A 568 13.81 -19.09 -2.74
CA HIS A 568 13.03 -18.75 -3.92
C HIS A 568 13.96 -18.54 -5.13
N ILE A 569 13.86 -19.44 -6.11
CA ILE A 569 14.59 -19.36 -7.36
C ILE A 569 13.76 -18.51 -8.35
N PRO A 570 14.25 -17.33 -8.79
CA PRO A 570 13.54 -16.51 -9.76
C PRO A 570 13.48 -17.21 -11.11
N HIS A 571 12.38 -16.99 -11.84
CA HIS A 571 12.23 -17.56 -13.17
C HIS A 571 13.42 -17.16 -14.08
N PRO A 572 13.98 -18.07 -14.90
CA PRO A 572 15.15 -17.79 -15.77
C PRO A 572 15.03 -16.61 -16.76
N ARG A 573 13.80 -16.10 -16.96
CA ARG A 573 13.50 -14.92 -17.78
C ARG A 573 13.82 -13.61 -17.06
N VAL A 574 13.93 -13.61 -15.73
CA VAL A 574 14.47 -12.51 -14.92
C VAL A 574 16.00 -12.59 -14.99
N LYS A 575 16.57 -12.12 -16.11
CA LYS A 575 17.97 -12.37 -16.49
C LYS A 575 18.99 -11.93 -15.45
N SER A 576 18.75 -10.81 -14.76
CA SER A 576 19.63 -10.26 -13.72
C SER A 576 19.72 -11.11 -12.45
N CYS A 577 18.79 -12.06 -12.27
CA CYS A 577 18.72 -12.96 -11.12
C CYS A 577 19.12 -14.40 -11.44
N ARG A 578 19.68 -14.68 -12.62
CA ARG A 578 20.18 -16.02 -12.97
C ARG A 578 21.21 -16.49 -11.97
N ALA A 579 21.13 -17.78 -11.60
CA ALA A 579 21.98 -18.39 -10.56
C ALA A 579 21.99 -17.63 -9.22
N LYS A 580 20.92 -16.86 -8.94
CA LYS A 580 20.70 -16.22 -7.64
C LYS A 580 19.44 -16.74 -7.00
N VAL A 581 19.35 -16.57 -5.70
CA VAL A 581 18.22 -16.98 -4.89
C VAL A 581 17.86 -15.88 -3.91
N ALA A 582 16.57 -15.75 -3.59
CA ALA A 582 16.11 -14.95 -2.47
C ALA A 582 15.74 -15.86 -1.31
N VAL A 583 15.93 -15.37 -0.08
CA VAL A 583 15.73 -16.17 1.13
C VAL A 583 14.58 -15.59 1.95
N THR A 584 13.62 -16.44 2.32
CA THR A 584 12.51 -16.06 3.21
C THR A 584 12.45 -16.99 4.41
N ARG A 585 11.79 -16.54 5.48
CA ARG A 585 11.37 -17.39 6.59
C ARG A 585 10.05 -16.87 7.14
N GLY A 586 9.00 -17.69 7.06
CA GLY A 586 7.63 -17.21 7.29
C GLY A 586 7.27 -16.06 6.33
N PRO A 587 6.60 -14.99 6.79
CA PRO A 587 6.21 -13.89 5.91
C PRO A 587 7.37 -12.92 5.58
N LEU A 588 8.58 -13.13 6.12
CA LEU A 588 9.69 -12.19 6.00
C LEU A 588 10.66 -12.58 4.87
N LEU A 589 10.91 -11.65 3.96
CA LEU A 589 12.08 -11.63 3.08
C LEU A 589 13.32 -11.22 3.87
N TYR A 590 14.46 -11.81 3.54
CA TYR A 590 15.76 -11.52 4.11
C TYR A 590 16.73 -10.94 3.08
N CYS A 591 17.71 -10.17 3.54
CA CYS A 591 18.77 -9.60 2.71
C CYS A 591 20.14 -9.66 3.38
N LEU A 592 21.20 -9.61 2.58
CA LEU A 592 22.54 -9.31 3.04
C LEU A 592 22.73 -7.79 3.07
N GLU A 593 23.03 -7.24 4.23
CA GLU A 593 23.47 -5.86 4.39
C GLU A 593 24.99 -5.86 4.65
N ALA A 594 25.73 -4.95 4.02
CA ALA A 594 27.20 -4.94 4.13
C ALA A 594 27.68 -4.73 5.58
N GLU A 595 26.88 -4.06 6.41
CA GLU A 595 27.16 -3.81 7.83
C GLU A 595 27.29 -5.11 8.64
N ASP A 596 26.50 -6.14 8.33
CA ASP A 596 26.55 -7.43 9.04
C ASP A 596 27.53 -8.43 8.42
N ASN A 597 28.16 -8.05 7.29
CA ASN A 597 28.98 -8.94 6.48
C ASN A 597 30.34 -8.30 6.13
N PRO A 598 31.15 -7.88 7.13
CA PRO A 598 32.41 -7.18 6.90
C PRO A 598 33.40 -8.07 6.14
N GLY A 599 34.04 -7.48 5.11
CA GLY A 599 35.02 -8.19 4.27
C GLY A 599 34.41 -9.18 3.26
N VAL A 600 33.08 -9.26 3.17
CA VAL A 600 32.37 -10.05 2.16
C VAL A 600 31.89 -9.13 1.03
N ASP A 601 32.16 -9.53 -0.22
CA ASP A 601 31.46 -8.93 -1.36
C ASP A 601 30.08 -9.58 -1.50
N ILE A 602 29.08 -8.95 -0.89
CA ILE A 602 27.70 -9.46 -0.83
C ILE A 602 27.05 -9.66 -2.22
N PHE A 603 27.60 -9.07 -3.29
CA PHE A 603 27.04 -9.19 -4.64
C PHE A 603 27.57 -10.38 -5.43
N GLU A 604 28.79 -10.82 -5.11
CA GLU A 604 29.49 -11.92 -5.79
C GLU A 604 29.54 -13.20 -4.95
N ILE A 605 29.17 -13.12 -3.67
CA ILE A 605 29.22 -14.27 -2.77
C ILE A 605 28.22 -15.36 -3.15
N VAL A 606 28.68 -16.61 -3.04
CA VAL A 606 27.88 -17.80 -3.34
C VAL A 606 27.51 -18.49 -2.03
N LEU A 607 26.22 -18.54 -1.73
CA LEU A 607 25.64 -19.17 -0.55
C LEU A 607 25.84 -20.71 -0.59
N ASN A 608 26.13 -21.31 0.58
CA ASN A 608 25.86 -22.72 0.84
C ASN A 608 24.49 -22.88 1.53
N PRO A 609 23.43 -23.29 0.81
CA PRO A 609 22.06 -23.43 1.34
C PRO A 609 21.96 -24.22 2.64
N ASN A 610 22.71 -25.32 2.74
CA ASN A 610 22.64 -26.26 3.85
C ASN A 610 23.23 -25.71 5.16
N SER A 611 23.88 -24.53 5.09
CA SER A 611 24.45 -23.87 6.25
C SER A 611 23.48 -22.93 6.98
N LEU A 612 22.35 -22.57 6.35
CA LEU A 612 21.43 -21.55 6.87
C LEU A 612 20.73 -22.02 8.15
N LYS A 613 20.76 -21.17 9.18
CA LYS A 613 20.08 -21.38 10.46
C LYS A 613 19.47 -20.08 10.95
N ALA A 614 18.23 -20.15 11.41
CA ALA A 614 17.57 -19.03 12.07
C ALA A 614 18.09 -18.88 13.51
N ARG A 615 18.40 -17.65 13.92
CA ARG A 615 18.80 -17.31 15.28
C ARG A 615 18.13 -16.02 15.72
N PHE A 616 17.60 -16.01 16.95
CA PHE A 616 17.11 -14.77 17.55
C PHE A 616 18.29 -13.93 18.08
N HIS A 617 18.33 -12.65 17.70
CA HIS A 617 19.33 -11.68 18.09
C HIS A 617 18.68 -10.58 18.93
N ALA A 618 18.80 -10.69 20.26
CA ALA A 618 18.09 -9.81 21.20
C ALA A 618 18.50 -8.33 21.09
N ASP A 619 19.80 -8.06 20.90
CA ASP A 619 20.31 -6.67 20.91
C ASP A 619 20.21 -5.95 19.56
N LEU A 620 19.97 -6.68 18.47
CA LEU A 620 19.90 -6.10 17.13
C LEU A 620 18.45 -5.66 16.88
N PHE A 621 18.25 -4.37 16.60
CA PHE A 621 16.94 -3.80 16.28
C PHE A 621 15.85 -4.04 17.34
N GLY A 622 16.25 -4.12 18.62
CA GLY A 622 15.34 -4.40 19.72
C GLY A 622 14.79 -5.83 19.75
N GLY A 623 15.41 -6.77 19.04
CA GLY A 623 15.02 -8.17 18.99
C GLY A 623 14.54 -8.58 17.59
N VAL A 624 15.38 -9.32 16.87
CA VAL A 624 15.11 -9.75 15.49
C VAL A 624 15.58 -11.19 15.26
N THR A 625 14.86 -11.96 14.46
CA THR A 625 15.40 -13.24 13.95
C THR A 625 16.26 -12.97 12.72
N VAL A 626 17.56 -13.26 12.81
CA VAL A 626 18.51 -13.27 11.68
C VAL A 626 18.67 -14.69 11.13
N LEU A 627 19.21 -14.81 9.91
CA LEU A 627 19.67 -16.09 9.38
C LEU A 627 21.20 -16.07 9.29
N ASP A 628 21.85 -16.93 10.06
CA ASP A 628 23.29 -17.14 9.93
C ASP A 628 23.54 -18.23 8.88
N GLY A 629 24.61 -18.09 8.10
CA GLY A 629 25.02 -19.06 7.09
C GLY A 629 26.50 -18.93 6.74
N HIS A 630 26.91 -19.68 5.74
CA HIS A 630 28.25 -19.63 5.16
C HIS A 630 28.17 -19.62 3.65
N SER A 631 29.16 -19.00 3.01
CA SER A 631 29.42 -19.18 1.60
C SER A 631 29.99 -20.58 1.30
N THR A 632 30.02 -20.96 0.03
CA THR A 632 30.75 -22.17 -0.43
C THR A 632 32.26 -22.06 -0.19
N SER A 633 32.80 -20.85 -0.08
CA SER A 633 34.20 -20.56 0.30
C SER A 633 34.44 -20.52 1.82
N GLY A 634 33.40 -20.72 2.64
CA GLY A 634 33.51 -20.76 4.10
C GLY A 634 33.45 -19.40 4.81
N GLN A 635 33.17 -18.30 4.09
CA GLN A 635 32.95 -16.99 4.71
C GLN A 635 31.59 -16.98 5.43
N ALA A 636 31.55 -16.48 6.66
CA ALA A 636 30.31 -16.33 7.41
C ALA A 636 29.39 -15.29 6.75
N LEU A 637 28.09 -15.55 6.77
CA LEU A 637 27.05 -14.68 6.25
C LEU A 637 25.98 -14.46 7.30
N THR A 638 25.53 -13.22 7.43
CA THR A 638 24.38 -12.84 8.28
C THR A 638 23.34 -12.16 7.42
N PHE A 639 22.15 -12.74 7.36
CA PHE A 639 20.99 -12.13 6.72
C PHE A 639 20.08 -11.51 7.77
N ILE A 640 19.66 -10.27 7.51
CA ILE A 640 18.66 -9.56 8.30
C ILE A 640 17.34 -9.49 7.53
N PRO A 641 16.18 -9.34 8.20
CA PRO A 641 14.93 -9.11 7.49
C PRO A 641 15.03 -7.87 6.60
N TYR A 642 14.54 -7.99 5.37
CA TYR A 642 14.63 -6.94 4.35
C TYR A 642 14.08 -5.62 4.84
N ALA A 643 12.95 -5.60 5.54
CA ALA A 643 12.37 -4.33 6.03
C ALA A 643 13.26 -3.57 7.04
N TRP A 644 14.31 -4.21 7.60
CA TRP A 644 15.21 -3.62 8.59
C TRP A 644 16.50 -3.05 8.01
N TRP A 645 16.79 -3.27 6.72
CA TRP A 645 17.95 -2.65 6.05
C TRP A 645 17.86 -1.12 6.10
N ALA A 646 18.97 -0.40 5.88
CA ALA A 646 19.06 1.06 5.85
C ALA A 646 18.59 1.79 7.14
N ASN A 647 18.62 1.11 8.30
CA ASN A 647 18.29 1.71 9.61
C ASN A 647 19.52 2.17 10.42
N ARG A 648 20.75 1.86 9.99
CA ARG A 648 21.97 2.05 10.81
C ARG A 648 22.98 3.02 10.21
N ALA A 649 23.32 2.82 8.95
CA ALA A 649 24.33 3.58 8.23
C ALA A 649 23.99 3.63 6.74
N ASP A 650 24.70 4.47 6.00
CA ASP A 650 24.69 4.44 4.54
C ASP A 650 25.35 3.14 4.06
N THR A 651 24.55 2.21 3.55
CA THR A 651 25.01 0.82 3.38
C THR A 651 24.48 0.15 2.11
N ARG A 652 25.27 -0.82 1.64
CA ARG A 652 24.99 -1.63 0.46
C ARG A 652 24.18 -2.85 0.86
N MET A 653 23.26 -3.28 0.01
CA MET A 653 22.35 -4.38 0.33
C MET A 653 21.99 -5.18 -0.92
N THR A 654 21.77 -6.49 -0.77
CA THR A 654 21.11 -7.33 -1.77
C THR A 654 20.13 -8.32 -1.14
N ALA A 655 18.93 -8.44 -1.71
CA ALA A 655 17.96 -9.48 -1.39
C ALA A 655 18.20 -10.79 -2.19
N TYR A 656 19.14 -10.76 -3.15
CA TYR A 656 19.49 -11.89 -3.99
C TYR A 656 20.97 -12.26 -3.80
N VAL A 657 21.23 -13.51 -3.45
CA VAL A 657 22.58 -14.07 -3.25
C VAL A 657 22.87 -15.16 -4.28
N GLY A 658 24.13 -15.32 -4.68
CA GLY A 658 24.53 -16.37 -5.62
C GLY A 658 24.23 -17.77 -5.07
N LEU A 659 23.72 -18.65 -5.92
CA LEU A 659 23.46 -20.05 -5.63
C LEU A 659 24.34 -20.85 -6.61
N GLY A 660 25.31 -21.62 -6.11
CA GLY A 660 26.37 -22.26 -6.91
C GLY A 660 25.94 -23.41 -7.83
N ILE A 661 24.74 -23.31 -8.43
CA ILE A 661 24.15 -24.27 -9.35
C ILE A 661 24.52 -23.85 -10.78
N SER A 662 24.94 -24.80 -11.62
CA SER A 662 25.26 -24.53 -13.03
C SER A 662 24.00 -24.27 -13.85
N ASP A 663 24.10 -23.42 -14.89
CA ASP A 663 23.00 -23.07 -15.79
C ASP A 663 22.25 -24.29 -16.39
N GLN A 664 22.90 -25.47 -16.47
CA GLN A 664 22.31 -26.70 -17.01
C GLN A 664 21.26 -27.35 -16.11
N THR A 665 21.29 -27.09 -14.80
CA THR A 665 20.29 -27.62 -13.85
C THR A 665 19.04 -26.73 -13.83
N ILE A 666 19.21 -25.42 -14.04
CA ILE A 666 18.14 -24.40 -14.03
C ILE A 666 17.23 -24.48 -15.27
N GLU A 667 17.70 -25.06 -16.39
CA GLU A 667 16.86 -25.26 -17.60
C GLU A 667 16.03 -26.55 -17.57
N LYS A 668 16.25 -27.44 -16.59
CA LYS A 668 15.58 -28.76 -16.49
C LYS A 668 14.52 -28.86 -15.40
N GLU A 669 14.46 -27.87 -14.49
CA GLU A 669 13.40 -27.66 -13.49
C GLU A 669 12.52 -26.48 -13.92
#